data_AF-A0A409YW12-F1
#
_entry.id   AF-A0A409YW12-F1
#
_cell.length_a   1.000
_cell.length_b   1.000
_cell.length_c   1.000
_cell.angle_alpha   90.00
_cell.angle_beta   90.00
_cell.angle_gamma   90.00
#
_symmetry.space_group_name_H-M   'P 1'
#
loop_
_entity.id
_entity.type
_entity.pdbx_description
1 polymer ?
#
loop_
_entity_poly.entity_id
_entity_poly.type
_entity_poly.pdbx_seq_one_letter_code
_entity_poly.pdbx_strand_id
1 'polypeptide(L)'
;MSAPVQTVSPAELYETIVGASSQDVTQVQASSQRLKQMLETFGAYDALQEIAARPDVPLIIRKQAIIQFKNVVVHHWRSRKLLSDEHRIRIRQRCFVFVDEEDDTIADCNEIVMTKLARLDFPSQWPTLVTDLVKTIDLHLHKRFISMVEDPKDTLRLRRSLGILNGIIKEFASIKLPNGIKAMAQIVEQLRVLLSTYYAKISTTFSPHDLSLSTISSQVVYDNILIGHLVYKCLAKMGAWLWNKLNKLSGEELQQSQAWLEDLAQNSMNQVKALAESRKIIVLSLLQNTVSGSEPTQLAILILTRHLRTFGKFFRRMQQLSPERFALLPFSGELILFYWSQIVDSTNYPQTFITDSDGTLYPVRFLVQGMVLFKESLSQWTPVRRKGAPNKNTLSQDFVQEAVRLLVTRFMPLNASDLESWMSDPEQWVQAEDKENDQWEYEIRACAERVLMQLCNQFPDFVVPLLVSTFEHIAPQPCTDLESVLRKEALYCAIGRCASRLKTAIDFERWMNDVFAVEARESNPNYRIIKRRIAWLIGKWVLESCTSPNNQKIWEIIVYLLQDHGPGSDTVVRLTAAAALRECADAIGFEPARFAPFLSTAVPQLMQIMAEADTLESKRKVDESLNTIIEQSGTLITPFMQVITEPIPQLWVDAEGDFLFKASLLVTVTKLVEAVKDNSSPLGPLVVPLIRESLSPGCIIQLDGDGLNLWLGALRNTVTVASSDGRPCLRDLFPQAMALLATNLDLLGSITRIMESYFLLDAAHILETSAVDLFRAYLSALTSKIVDVNAKELLQSLSLLVQLTPPGLWGEAIHASGLFSHLLKTLIAGEADTLLLTEHIYLFSRIVMSDRQVFLQLMAASSHVLSQPESVLYDTLLDQWWGKFDNMSEPRHRKLTAMGIAALVSTGRTEVLQRIPGEIFNLWLDVFGELKEAEEQTALREGNNNGEPPSPTNLVRLWELDEAPASYFRETEGTPEYAYNRDPIRATPLVPYIGNKLREAEAICGPANFQTFLNQTDPTVLNQIQEALARG
;
A
#
# COMPACT_ATOMS: atom_id res chain seq x y z
N MET A 1 34.45 -33.32 16.98
CA MET A 1 34.57 -33.98 15.67
C MET A 1 33.31 -33.68 14.88
N SER A 2 33.39 -32.91 13.80
CA SER A 2 32.24 -32.62 12.94
C SER A 2 31.82 -33.90 12.20
N ALA A 3 30.52 -34.20 12.19
CA ALA A 3 29.96 -35.33 11.43
C ALA A 3 30.40 -35.27 9.96
N PRO A 4 30.64 -36.41 9.28
CA PRO A 4 31.01 -36.43 7.87
C PRO A 4 29.91 -35.75 7.04
N VAL A 5 30.30 -34.75 6.25
CA VAL A 5 29.37 -34.05 5.36
C VAL A 5 28.91 -35.03 4.28
N GLN A 6 27.61 -35.31 4.24
CA GLN A 6 27.02 -36.20 3.23
C GLN A 6 27.05 -35.51 1.85
N THR A 7 27.91 -36.00 0.97
CA THR A 7 28.05 -35.55 -0.42
C THR A 7 27.01 -36.24 -1.30
N VAL A 8 26.44 -35.50 -2.26
CA VAL A 8 25.52 -36.06 -3.25
C VAL A 8 26.18 -37.18 -4.07
N SER A 9 25.45 -38.23 -4.42
CA SER A 9 25.87 -39.21 -5.42
C SER A 9 25.47 -38.74 -6.83
N PRO A 10 26.41 -38.46 -7.75
CA PRO A 10 26.07 -38.01 -9.10
C PRO A 10 25.25 -39.03 -9.90
N ALA A 11 25.50 -40.34 -9.70
CA ALA A 11 24.76 -41.40 -10.37
C ALA A 11 23.31 -41.48 -9.87
N GLU A 12 23.11 -41.40 -8.55
CA GLU A 12 21.76 -41.39 -7.97
C GLU A 12 20.98 -40.14 -8.39
N LEU A 13 21.66 -38.99 -8.44
CA LEU A 13 21.04 -37.73 -8.83
C LEU A 13 20.59 -37.78 -10.30
N TYR A 14 21.41 -38.36 -11.18
CA TYR A 14 21.06 -38.60 -12.57
C TYR A 14 19.81 -39.48 -12.71
N GLU A 15 19.79 -40.65 -12.06
CA GLU A 15 18.63 -41.57 -12.10
C GLU A 15 17.37 -40.90 -11.53
N THR A 16 17.53 -40.07 -10.51
CA THR A 16 16.41 -39.30 -9.92
C THR A 16 15.84 -38.29 -10.92
N ILE A 17 16.69 -37.58 -11.67
CA ILE A 17 16.21 -36.64 -12.72
C ILE A 17 15.58 -37.41 -13.89
N VAL A 18 16.12 -38.57 -14.26
CA VAL A 18 15.54 -39.46 -15.27
C VAL A 18 14.13 -39.88 -14.86
N GLY A 19 13.96 -40.38 -13.64
CA GLY A 19 12.63 -40.72 -13.11
C GLY A 19 11.69 -39.53 -13.00
N ALA A 20 12.20 -38.34 -12.64
CA ALA A 20 11.41 -37.10 -12.60
C ALA A 20 11.01 -36.59 -14.00
N SER A 21 11.62 -37.12 -15.06
CA SER A 21 11.33 -36.80 -16.46
C SER A 21 10.57 -37.93 -17.18
N SER A 22 10.10 -38.94 -16.43
CA SER A 22 9.36 -40.09 -16.96
C SER A 22 7.94 -39.72 -17.38
N GLN A 23 7.30 -40.59 -18.18
CA GLN A 23 5.86 -40.49 -18.47
C GLN A 23 5.00 -41.16 -17.38
N ASP A 24 5.62 -41.93 -16.47
CA ASP A 24 4.94 -42.57 -15.34
C ASP A 24 4.77 -41.58 -14.18
N VAL A 25 3.51 -41.22 -13.89
CA VAL A 25 3.14 -40.27 -12.83
C VAL A 25 3.66 -40.71 -11.45
N THR A 26 3.64 -42.01 -11.15
CA THR A 26 4.08 -42.53 -9.84
C THR A 26 5.59 -42.40 -9.67
N GLN A 27 6.34 -42.69 -10.74
CA GLN A 27 7.79 -42.52 -10.78
C GLN A 27 8.18 -41.04 -10.68
N VAL A 28 7.47 -40.15 -11.40
CA VAL A 28 7.71 -38.70 -11.34
C VAL A 28 7.50 -38.14 -9.94
N GLN A 29 6.44 -38.55 -9.23
CA GLN A 29 6.18 -38.10 -7.87
C GLN A 29 7.27 -38.58 -6.89
N ALA A 30 7.61 -39.87 -6.94
CA ALA A 30 8.66 -40.45 -6.08
C ALA A 30 10.03 -39.80 -6.33
N SER A 31 10.42 -39.66 -7.60
CA SER A 31 11.67 -39.02 -8.00
C SER A 31 11.70 -37.53 -7.66
N SER A 32 10.58 -36.80 -7.78
CA SER A 32 10.50 -35.39 -7.38
C SER A 32 10.67 -35.21 -5.87
N GLN A 33 10.09 -36.09 -5.05
CA GLN A 33 10.28 -36.08 -3.60
C GLN A 33 11.73 -36.42 -3.22
N ARG A 34 12.33 -37.42 -3.88
CA ARG A 34 13.74 -37.77 -3.67
C ARG A 34 14.66 -36.63 -4.06
N LEU A 35 14.40 -35.97 -5.20
CA LEU A 35 15.17 -34.82 -5.66
C LEU A 35 15.18 -33.71 -4.60
N LYS A 36 14.03 -33.36 -4.01
CA LYS A 36 13.95 -32.34 -2.94
C LYS A 36 14.90 -32.66 -1.78
N GLN A 37 14.98 -33.92 -1.35
CA GLN A 37 15.91 -34.34 -0.30
C GLN A 37 17.37 -34.23 -0.77
N MET A 38 17.66 -34.65 -2.00
CA MET A 38 19.02 -34.57 -2.56
C MET A 38 19.52 -33.13 -2.72
N LEU A 39 18.65 -32.16 -2.95
CA LEU A 39 19.02 -30.74 -3.03
C LEU A 39 19.56 -30.17 -1.71
N GLU A 40 19.34 -30.86 -0.58
CA GLU A 40 19.91 -30.51 0.73
C GLU A 40 21.27 -31.16 1.01
N THR A 41 21.80 -31.94 0.06
CA THR A 41 23.10 -32.61 0.18
C THR A 41 24.22 -31.78 -0.43
N PHE A 42 25.43 -31.92 0.11
CA PHE A 42 26.58 -31.14 -0.32
C PHE A 42 26.99 -31.51 -1.75
N GLY A 43 27.20 -30.50 -2.61
CA GLY A 43 27.59 -30.70 -4.02
C GLY A 43 26.44 -30.95 -5.01
N ALA A 44 25.19 -31.04 -4.54
CA ALA A 44 24.03 -31.29 -5.41
C ALA A 44 23.92 -30.32 -6.58
N TYR A 45 24.11 -29.02 -6.35
CA TYR A 45 23.96 -28.01 -7.40
C TYR A 45 25.09 -28.03 -8.43
N ASP A 46 26.31 -28.37 -8.02
CA ASP A 46 27.45 -28.56 -8.93
C ASP A 46 27.16 -29.73 -9.88
N ALA A 47 26.68 -30.85 -9.33
CA ALA A 47 26.31 -32.05 -10.08
C ALA A 47 25.10 -31.82 -11.02
N LEU A 48 24.08 -31.07 -10.61
CA LEU A 48 22.95 -30.71 -11.49
C LEU A 48 23.41 -29.95 -12.73
N GLN A 49 24.25 -28.93 -12.53
CA GLN A 49 24.75 -28.14 -13.64
C GLN A 49 25.70 -28.96 -14.54
N GLU A 50 26.43 -29.93 -13.97
CA GLU A 50 27.22 -30.89 -14.73
C GLU A 50 26.38 -31.76 -15.65
N ILE A 51 25.27 -32.32 -15.13
CA ILE A 51 24.33 -33.12 -15.93
C ILE A 51 23.78 -32.28 -17.09
N ALA A 52 23.45 -31.00 -16.84
CA ALA A 52 23.00 -30.10 -17.89
C ALA A 52 24.08 -29.80 -18.95
N ALA A 53 25.35 -29.71 -18.55
CA ALA A 53 26.47 -29.36 -19.45
C ALA A 53 26.92 -30.52 -20.35
N ARG A 54 26.49 -31.75 -20.07
CA ARG A 54 26.90 -32.96 -20.79
C ARG A 54 26.09 -33.17 -22.07
N PRO A 55 26.71 -33.10 -23.27
CA PRO A 55 25.97 -33.27 -24.53
C PRO A 55 25.55 -34.72 -24.80
N ASP A 56 26.17 -35.70 -24.12
CA ASP A 56 25.83 -37.12 -24.20
C ASP A 56 24.56 -37.50 -23.41
N VAL A 57 24.05 -36.59 -22.58
CA VAL A 57 22.82 -36.78 -21.80
C VAL A 57 21.60 -36.38 -22.66
N PRO A 58 20.47 -37.13 -22.60
CA PRO A 58 19.27 -36.76 -23.35
C PRO A 58 18.77 -35.35 -23.03
N LEU A 59 18.34 -34.60 -24.07
CA LEU A 59 17.99 -33.17 -23.96
C LEU A 59 16.95 -32.88 -22.86
N ILE A 60 15.94 -33.73 -22.72
CA ILE A 60 14.89 -33.57 -21.69
C ILE A 60 15.48 -33.60 -20.27
N ILE A 61 16.47 -34.45 -20.02
CA ILE A 61 17.16 -34.58 -18.75
C ILE A 61 18.04 -33.36 -18.49
N ARG A 62 18.77 -32.89 -19.52
CA ARG A 62 19.58 -31.66 -19.44
C ARG A 62 18.72 -30.44 -19.09
N LYS A 63 17.56 -30.30 -19.74
CA LYS A 63 16.55 -29.25 -19.46
C LYS A 63 16.06 -29.31 -18.03
N GLN A 64 15.67 -30.48 -17.55
CA GLN A 64 15.22 -30.61 -16.16
C GLN A 64 16.33 -30.29 -15.17
N ALA A 65 17.56 -30.76 -15.41
CA ALA A 65 18.70 -30.49 -14.54
C ALA A 65 19.00 -28.99 -14.40
N ILE A 66 19.05 -28.24 -15.51
CA ILE A 66 19.33 -26.79 -15.46
C ILE A 66 18.15 -25.98 -14.89
N ILE A 67 16.90 -26.39 -15.12
CA ILE A 67 15.72 -25.76 -14.54
C ILE A 67 15.76 -25.89 -13.01
N GLN A 68 15.99 -27.11 -12.51
CA GLN A 68 16.08 -27.38 -11.07
C GLN A 68 17.25 -26.61 -10.45
N PHE A 69 18.41 -26.61 -11.11
CA PHE A 69 19.56 -25.83 -10.68
C PHE A 69 19.25 -24.33 -10.58
N LYS A 70 18.68 -23.72 -11.64
CA LYS A 70 18.30 -22.30 -11.66
C LYS A 70 17.38 -21.93 -10.50
N ASN A 71 16.42 -22.79 -10.18
CA ASN A 71 15.42 -22.51 -9.15
C ASN A 71 16.00 -22.44 -7.73
N VAL A 72 17.10 -23.17 -7.46
CA VAL A 72 17.64 -23.30 -6.09
C VAL A 72 18.97 -22.61 -5.88
N VAL A 73 19.83 -22.53 -6.91
CA VAL A 73 21.23 -22.08 -6.73
C VAL A 73 21.31 -20.65 -6.21
N VAL A 74 20.41 -19.76 -6.63
CA VAL A 74 20.44 -18.34 -6.25
C VAL A 74 20.18 -18.14 -4.75
N HIS A 75 19.27 -18.92 -4.17
CA HIS A 75 18.93 -18.85 -2.74
C HIS A 75 20.03 -19.44 -1.84
N HIS A 76 20.78 -20.41 -2.37
CA HIS A 76 21.78 -21.15 -1.59
C HIS A 76 23.23 -20.88 -2.00
N TRP A 77 23.49 -19.93 -2.90
CA TRP A 77 24.84 -19.66 -3.43
C TRP A 77 25.89 -19.41 -2.34
N ARG A 78 25.51 -18.69 -1.28
CA ARG A 78 26.37 -18.37 -0.12
C ARG A 78 26.42 -19.47 0.96
N SER A 79 25.67 -20.56 0.80
CA SER A 79 25.63 -21.65 1.78
C SER A 79 26.93 -22.46 1.75
N ARG A 80 27.67 -22.44 2.86
CA ARG A 80 28.84 -23.32 3.06
C ARG A 80 28.45 -24.76 3.37
N LYS A 81 27.20 -25.01 3.79
CA LYS A 81 26.65 -26.36 4.01
C LYS A 81 26.48 -27.13 2.70
N LEU A 82 26.21 -26.43 1.60
CA LEU A 82 25.80 -27.04 0.32
C LEU A 82 26.85 -26.89 -0.79
N LEU A 83 27.68 -25.84 -0.73
CA LEU A 83 28.65 -25.49 -1.76
C LEU A 83 30.04 -25.16 -1.17
N SER A 84 31.09 -25.77 -1.72
CA SER A 84 32.48 -25.35 -1.54
C SER A 84 32.86 -24.23 -2.52
N ASP A 85 34.00 -23.60 -2.28
CA ASP A 85 34.53 -22.60 -3.20
C ASP A 85 34.96 -23.22 -4.54
N GLU A 86 35.40 -24.48 -4.53
CA GLU A 86 35.65 -25.25 -5.75
C GLU A 86 34.37 -25.47 -6.58
N HIS A 87 33.24 -25.83 -5.93
CA HIS A 87 31.94 -25.91 -6.61
C HIS A 87 31.59 -24.59 -7.26
N ARG A 88 31.74 -23.47 -6.54
CA ARG A 88 31.46 -22.12 -7.08
C ARG A 88 32.36 -21.78 -8.28
N ILE A 89 33.63 -22.18 -8.28
CA ILE A 89 34.54 -21.97 -9.42
C ILE A 89 34.08 -22.78 -10.63
N ARG A 90 33.83 -24.09 -10.47
CA ARG A 90 33.38 -24.96 -11.57
C ARG A 90 32.05 -24.50 -12.15
N ILE A 91 31.13 -24.09 -11.29
CA ILE A 91 29.82 -23.59 -11.73
C ILE A 91 29.98 -22.35 -12.62
N ARG A 92 30.81 -21.40 -12.20
CA ARG A 92 31.09 -20.17 -12.96
C ARG A 92 31.78 -20.45 -14.30
N GLN A 93 32.67 -21.45 -14.35
CA GLN A 93 33.31 -21.88 -15.60
C GLN A 93 32.29 -22.51 -16.55
N ARG A 94 31.43 -23.40 -16.06
CA ARG A 94 30.36 -24.02 -16.86
C ARG A 94 29.34 -23.01 -17.38
N CYS A 95 29.07 -21.93 -16.66
CA CYS A 95 28.21 -20.86 -17.15
C CYS A 95 28.67 -20.30 -18.52
N PHE A 96 29.98 -20.22 -18.77
CA PHE A 96 30.50 -19.79 -20.08
C PHE A 96 30.42 -20.88 -21.15
N VAL A 97 30.41 -22.17 -20.78
CA VAL A 97 30.22 -23.29 -21.71
C VAL A 97 28.81 -23.25 -22.33
N PHE A 98 27.79 -22.92 -21.53
CA PHE A 98 26.40 -22.79 -22.01
C PHE A 98 26.15 -21.62 -22.97
N VAL A 99 27.15 -20.77 -23.24
CA VAL A 99 27.05 -19.75 -24.31
C VAL A 99 26.97 -20.43 -25.69
N ASP A 100 27.53 -21.63 -25.81
CA ASP A 100 27.53 -22.44 -27.03
C ASP A 100 26.29 -23.34 -27.14
N GLU A 101 25.35 -23.26 -26.19
CA GLU A 101 24.18 -24.13 -26.15
C GLU A 101 23.17 -23.79 -27.25
N GLU A 102 22.85 -24.79 -28.08
CA GLU A 102 21.88 -24.69 -29.17
C GLU A 102 20.44 -24.61 -28.64
N ASP A 103 20.13 -25.29 -27.54
CA ASP A 103 18.79 -25.27 -26.94
C ASP A 103 18.50 -23.96 -26.18
N ASP A 104 17.44 -23.27 -26.60
CA ASP A 104 16.99 -22.01 -25.99
C ASP A 104 16.63 -22.15 -24.50
N THR A 105 16.03 -23.28 -24.08
CA THR A 105 15.59 -23.43 -22.69
C THR A 105 16.79 -23.49 -21.74
N ILE A 106 17.82 -24.25 -22.10
CA ILE A 106 19.03 -24.38 -21.28
C ILE A 106 19.79 -23.05 -21.25
N ALA A 107 19.96 -22.42 -22.41
CA ALA A 107 20.65 -21.14 -22.51
C ALA A 107 19.94 -20.02 -21.73
N ASP A 108 18.61 -19.92 -21.80
CA ASP A 108 17.83 -18.91 -21.08
C ASP A 108 17.89 -19.13 -19.56
N CYS A 109 17.89 -20.41 -19.11
CA CYS A 109 18.13 -20.72 -17.70
C CYS A 109 19.54 -20.27 -17.25
N ASN A 110 20.55 -20.51 -18.09
CA ASN A 110 21.91 -20.06 -17.82
C ASN A 110 22.02 -18.53 -17.80
N GLU A 111 21.33 -17.81 -18.70
CA GLU A 111 21.28 -16.35 -18.70
C GLU A 111 20.79 -15.81 -17.34
N ILE A 112 19.71 -16.38 -16.81
CA ILE A 112 19.15 -16.00 -15.51
C ILE A 112 20.15 -16.30 -14.39
N VAL A 113 20.74 -17.51 -14.38
CA VAL A 113 21.74 -17.89 -13.37
C VAL A 113 22.92 -16.94 -13.39
N MET A 114 23.57 -16.75 -14.53
CA MET A 114 24.74 -15.87 -14.67
C MET A 114 24.41 -14.45 -14.20
N THR A 115 23.24 -13.93 -14.59
CA THR A 115 22.78 -12.61 -14.19
C THR A 115 22.62 -12.47 -12.67
N LYS A 116 22.03 -13.47 -12.01
CA LYS A 116 21.85 -13.47 -10.54
C LYS A 116 23.16 -13.70 -9.80
N LEU A 117 24.03 -14.58 -10.28
CA LEU A 117 25.35 -14.82 -9.69
C LEU A 117 26.26 -13.60 -9.85
N ALA A 118 26.18 -12.89 -10.99
CA ALA A 118 26.91 -11.64 -11.21
C ALA A 118 26.61 -10.63 -10.10
N ARG A 119 25.34 -10.45 -9.72
CA ARG A 119 24.94 -9.55 -8.64
C ARG A 119 25.54 -9.93 -7.28
N LEU A 120 25.73 -11.22 -7.02
CA LEU A 120 26.23 -11.72 -5.75
C LEU A 120 27.75 -11.66 -5.65
N ASP A 121 28.45 -11.88 -6.75
CA ASP A 121 29.89 -12.15 -6.78
C ASP A 121 30.72 -11.09 -7.52
N PHE A 122 30.19 -10.35 -8.49
CA PHE A 122 30.92 -9.27 -9.16
C PHE A 122 30.80 -7.96 -8.35
N PRO A 123 31.91 -7.20 -8.16
CA PRO A 123 33.23 -7.39 -8.77
C PRO A 123 34.23 -8.22 -7.94
N SER A 124 33.94 -8.56 -6.68
CA SER A 124 34.94 -9.08 -5.75
C SER A 124 35.32 -10.56 -5.94
N GLN A 125 34.32 -11.45 -6.04
CA GLN A 125 34.51 -12.90 -6.11
C GLN A 125 34.60 -13.41 -7.55
N TRP A 126 34.07 -12.66 -8.52
CA TRP A 126 34.14 -12.97 -9.94
C TRP A 126 34.63 -11.78 -10.77
N PRO A 127 35.88 -11.29 -10.55
CA PRO A 127 36.37 -10.05 -11.14
C PRO A 127 36.48 -10.08 -12.66
N THR A 128 36.68 -11.25 -13.28
CA THR A 128 36.87 -11.36 -14.73
C THR A 128 35.56 -11.45 -15.53
N LEU A 129 34.40 -11.59 -14.87
CA LEU A 129 33.10 -11.86 -15.52
C LEU A 129 32.81 -10.94 -16.70
N VAL A 130 32.84 -9.62 -16.46
CA VAL A 130 32.52 -8.62 -17.49
C VAL A 130 33.58 -8.62 -18.58
N THR A 131 34.86 -8.65 -18.20
CA THR A 131 35.98 -8.65 -19.15
C THR A 131 35.97 -9.85 -20.08
N ASP A 132 35.70 -11.05 -19.57
CA ASP A 132 35.68 -12.29 -20.37
C ASP A 132 34.47 -12.30 -21.31
N LEU A 133 33.29 -11.88 -20.83
CA LEU A 133 32.09 -11.77 -21.66
C LEU A 133 32.30 -10.76 -22.81
N VAL A 134 32.95 -9.64 -22.51
CA VAL A 134 33.18 -8.55 -23.48
C VAL A 134 34.19 -8.96 -24.55
N LYS A 135 35.23 -9.74 -24.19
CA LYS A 135 36.16 -10.31 -25.17
C LYS A 135 35.43 -11.19 -26.19
N THR A 136 34.53 -12.06 -25.73
CA THR A 136 33.71 -12.91 -26.62
C THR A 136 32.81 -12.07 -27.53
N ILE A 137 32.13 -11.05 -26.97
CA ILE A 137 31.27 -10.15 -27.74
C ILE A 137 32.07 -9.38 -28.79
N ASP A 138 33.18 -8.76 -28.41
CA ASP A 138 34.03 -7.96 -29.31
C ASP A 138 34.60 -8.81 -30.45
N LEU A 139 35.10 -10.01 -30.16
CA LEU A 139 35.61 -10.94 -31.17
C LEU A 139 34.56 -11.25 -32.25
N HIS A 140 33.36 -11.65 -31.84
CA HIS A 140 32.32 -12.06 -32.79
C HIS A 140 31.66 -10.87 -33.50
N LEU A 141 31.55 -9.71 -32.86
CA LEU A 141 31.13 -8.47 -33.52
C LEU A 141 32.14 -8.02 -34.58
N HIS A 142 33.44 -8.10 -34.29
CA HIS A 142 34.49 -7.79 -35.23
C HIS A 142 34.44 -8.72 -36.45
N LYS A 143 34.37 -10.04 -36.23
CA LYS A 143 34.27 -11.01 -37.33
C LYS A 143 33.08 -10.72 -38.25
N ARG A 144 31.89 -10.50 -37.68
CA ARG A 144 30.66 -10.33 -38.47
C ARG A 144 30.58 -8.97 -39.17
N PHE A 145 30.85 -7.86 -38.49
CA PHE A 145 30.59 -6.51 -39.01
C PHE A 145 31.84 -5.74 -39.48
N ILE A 146 33.04 -6.28 -39.26
CA ILE A 146 34.29 -5.68 -39.73
C ILE A 146 34.98 -6.60 -40.74
N SER A 147 35.18 -7.87 -40.39
CA SER A 147 35.76 -8.86 -41.31
C SER A 147 34.76 -9.43 -42.31
N MET A 148 33.46 -9.15 -42.13
CA MET A 148 32.36 -9.65 -42.97
C MET A 148 32.34 -11.19 -43.11
N VAL A 149 32.69 -11.89 -42.03
CA VAL A 149 32.66 -13.35 -41.93
C VAL A 149 31.42 -13.78 -41.15
N GLU A 150 30.52 -14.47 -41.83
CA GLU A 150 29.28 -14.98 -41.23
C GLU A 150 29.39 -16.48 -40.92
N ASP A 151 29.21 -16.83 -39.64
CA ASP A 151 29.08 -18.20 -39.17
C ASP A 151 27.85 -18.30 -38.23
N PRO A 152 26.90 -19.21 -38.49
CA PRO A 152 25.75 -19.43 -37.61
C PRO A 152 26.13 -19.71 -36.15
N LYS A 153 27.23 -20.43 -35.89
CA LYS A 153 27.68 -20.74 -34.52
C LYS A 153 28.18 -19.50 -33.79
N ASP A 154 29.00 -18.70 -34.45
CA ASP A 154 29.47 -17.40 -33.93
C ASP A 154 28.29 -16.43 -33.70
N THR A 155 27.26 -16.48 -34.56
CA THR A 155 26.03 -15.67 -34.43
C THR A 155 25.21 -16.07 -33.20
N LEU A 156 25.05 -17.38 -32.95
CA LEU A 156 24.42 -17.91 -31.75
C LEU A 156 25.16 -17.46 -30.48
N ARG A 157 26.48 -17.66 -30.43
CA ARG A 157 27.35 -17.24 -29.32
C ARG A 157 27.21 -15.76 -29.01
N LEU A 158 27.21 -14.94 -30.05
CA LEU A 158 27.04 -13.50 -29.93
C LEU A 158 25.66 -13.14 -29.35
N ARG A 159 24.58 -13.75 -29.85
CA ARG A 159 23.21 -13.56 -29.33
C ARG A 159 23.14 -13.87 -27.83
N ARG A 160 23.67 -15.03 -27.41
CA ARG A 160 23.66 -15.45 -26.00
C ARG A 160 24.49 -14.52 -25.11
N SER A 161 25.69 -14.19 -25.56
CA SER A 161 26.59 -13.32 -24.80
C SER A 161 26.00 -11.92 -24.59
N LEU A 162 25.35 -11.35 -25.62
CA LEU A 162 24.66 -10.08 -25.52
C LEU A 162 23.41 -10.16 -24.63
N GLY A 163 22.67 -11.27 -24.66
CA GLY A 163 21.56 -11.55 -23.73
C GLY A 163 22.01 -11.50 -22.27
N ILE A 164 23.05 -12.27 -21.94
CA ILE A 164 23.69 -12.29 -20.62
C ILE A 164 24.18 -10.89 -20.22
N LEU A 165 24.88 -10.19 -21.10
CA LEU A 165 25.36 -8.83 -20.81
C LEU A 165 24.20 -7.88 -20.51
N ASN A 166 23.13 -7.93 -21.32
CA ASN A 166 21.92 -7.15 -21.10
C ASN A 166 21.24 -7.50 -19.75
N GLY A 167 21.23 -8.77 -19.35
CA GLY A 167 20.75 -9.24 -18.05
C GLY A 167 21.57 -8.67 -16.88
N ILE A 168 22.89 -8.77 -16.97
CA ILE A 168 23.83 -8.21 -15.98
C ILE A 168 23.63 -6.70 -15.85
N ILE A 169 23.62 -5.95 -16.96
CA ILE A 169 23.40 -4.51 -16.95
C ILE A 169 22.04 -4.16 -16.29
N LYS A 170 20.99 -4.93 -16.58
CA LYS A 170 19.66 -4.72 -15.97
C LYS A 170 19.70 -4.92 -14.45
N GLU A 171 20.34 -5.99 -13.97
CA GLU A 171 20.49 -6.22 -12.53
C GLU A 171 21.26 -5.10 -11.85
N PHE A 172 22.44 -4.74 -12.38
CA PHE A 172 23.31 -3.73 -11.80
C PHE A 172 22.70 -2.32 -11.84
N ALA A 173 21.96 -1.98 -12.90
CA ALA A 173 21.24 -0.71 -12.99
C ALA A 173 20.18 -0.54 -11.88
N SER A 174 19.67 -1.63 -11.30
CA SER A 174 18.67 -1.61 -10.21
C SER A 174 19.28 -1.46 -8.81
N ILE A 175 20.60 -1.65 -8.65
CA ILE A 175 21.24 -1.65 -7.34
C ILE A 175 21.35 -0.23 -6.79
N LYS A 176 20.83 -0.01 -5.58
CA LYS A 176 20.87 1.27 -4.87
C LYS A 176 22.06 1.40 -3.90
N LEU A 177 22.73 0.29 -3.56
CA LEU A 177 23.86 0.26 -2.62
C LEU A 177 25.15 0.80 -3.26
N PRO A 178 26.03 1.51 -2.50
CA PRO A 178 27.21 2.17 -3.05
C PRO A 178 28.16 1.26 -3.84
N ASN A 179 28.44 0.05 -3.34
CA ASN A 179 29.36 -0.87 -4.02
C ASN A 179 28.81 -1.36 -5.36
N GLY A 180 27.50 -1.61 -5.45
CA GLY A 180 26.86 -1.98 -6.72
C GLY A 180 26.78 -0.80 -7.70
N ILE A 181 26.59 0.43 -7.20
CA ILE A 181 26.65 1.64 -8.02
C ILE A 181 28.05 1.81 -8.64
N LYS A 182 29.12 1.60 -7.86
CA LYS A 182 30.51 1.66 -8.36
C LYS A 182 30.77 0.59 -9.42
N ALA A 183 30.33 -0.65 -9.18
CA ALA A 183 30.45 -1.74 -10.14
C ALA A 183 29.70 -1.42 -11.46
N MET A 184 28.49 -0.86 -11.37
CA MET A 184 27.74 -0.40 -12.55
C MET A 184 28.47 0.73 -13.29
N ALA A 185 29.09 1.68 -12.56
CA ALA A 185 29.89 2.75 -13.18
C ALA A 185 31.06 2.18 -14.00
N GLN A 186 31.78 1.20 -13.46
CA GLN A 186 32.88 0.50 -14.15
C GLN A 186 32.39 -0.21 -15.42
N ILE A 187 31.23 -0.90 -15.35
CA ILE A 187 30.61 -1.52 -16.53
C ILE A 187 30.27 -0.48 -17.59
N VAL A 188 29.68 0.65 -17.21
CA VAL A 188 29.30 1.72 -18.14
C VAL A 188 30.53 2.34 -18.80
N GLU A 189 31.57 2.63 -18.03
CA GLU A 189 32.83 3.21 -18.51
C GLU A 189 33.49 2.31 -19.55
N GLN A 190 33.57 1.00 -19.27
CA GLN A 190 34.17 0.02 -20.17
C GLN A 190 33.39 -0.17 -21.48
N LEU A 191 32.05 -0.11 -21.45
CA LEU A 191 31.22 -0.61 -22.55
C LEU A 191 30.55 0.45 -23.41
N ARG A 192 30.31 1.66 -22.88
CA ARG A 192 29.48 2.66 -23.58
C ARG A 192 30.05 3.02 -24.96
N VAL A 193 31.36 3.23 -25.08
CA VAL A 193 32.01 3.61 -26.36
C VAL A 193 32.12 2.43 -27.32
N LEU A 194 32.50 1.26 -26.81
CA LEU A 194 32.65 0.03 -27.59
C LEU A 194 31.32 -0.34 -28.27
N LEU A 195 30.25 -0.45 -27.49
CA LEU A 195 28.95 -0.85 -28.01
C LEU A 195 28.33 0.23 -28.90
N SER A 196 28.59 1.52 -28.66
CA SER A 196 28.11 2.60 -29.55
C SER A 196 28.75 2.51 -30.92
N THR A 197 30.07 2.26 -30.98
CA THR A 197 30.81 2.09 -32.23
C THR A 197 30.27 0.91 -33.04
N TYR A 198 30.03 -0.24 -32.40
CA TYR A 198 29.44 -1.38 -33.08
C TYR A 198 28.00 -1.12 -33.52
N TYR A 199 27.18 -0.52 -32.65
CA TYR A 199 25.80 -0.23 -32.99
C TYR A 199 25.67 0.67 -34.22
N ALA A 200 26.54 1.69 -34.35
CA ALA A 200 26.60 2.53 -35.53
C ALA A 200 26.82 1.70 -36.81
N LYS A 201 27.78 0.78 -36.81
CA LYS A 201 28.04 -0.13 -37.95
C LYS A 201 26.90 -1.12 -38.21
N ILE A 202 26.35 -1.72 -37.16
CA ILE A 202 25.26 -2.69 -37.29
C ILE A 202 24.02 -2.01 -37.89
N SER A 203 23.71 -0.79 -37.44
CA SER A 203 22.52 -0.06 -37.89
C SER A 203 22.51 0.28 -39.38
N THR A 204 23.69 0.37 -40.03
CA THR A 204 23.75 0.56 -41.48
C THR A 204 23.31 -0.68 -42.25
N THR A 205 23.36 -1.88 -41.66
CA THR A 205 23.01 -3.15 -42.33
C THR A 205 21.50 -3.41 -42.43
N PHE A 206 20.70 -2.62 -41.71
CA PHE A 206 19.24 -2.60 -41.82
C PHE A 206 18.75 -1.17 -42.01
N SER A 207 19.47 -0.38 -42.80
CA SER A 207 19.06 0.97 -43.18
C SER A 207 17.84 0.93 -44.13
N PRO A 208 17.16 2.07 -44.37
CA PRO A 208 16.08 2.14 -45.36
C PRO A 208 16.46 1.69 -46.78
N HIS A 209 17.75 1.71 -47.13
CA HIS A 209 18.23 1.24 -48.43
C HIS A 209 18.36 -0.28 -48.51
N ASP A 210 18.63 -0.93 -47.38
CA ASP A 210 18.83 -2.39 -47.30
C ASP A 210 17.56 -3.14 -46.89
N LEU A 211 16.62 -2.45 -46.21
CA LEU A 211 15.31 -2.96 -45.84
C LEU A 211 14.30 -2.77 -46.97
N SER A 212 13.98 -3.86 -47.68
CA SER A 212 12.99 -3.90 -48.74
C SER A 212 12.14 -5.17 -48.66
N LEU A 213 11.06 -5.24 -49.44
CA LEU A 213 10.19 -6.43 -49.47
C LEU A 213 10.92 -7.72 -49.88
N SER A 214 11.97 -7.62 -50.71
CA SER A 214 12.75 -8.79 -51.16
C SER A 214 13.84 -9.21 -50.18
N THR A 215 14.32 -8.30 -49.33
CA THR A 215 15.42 -8.55 -48.38
C THR A 215 14.94 -8.91 -46.98
N ILE A 216 13.74 -8.47 -46.59
CA ILE A 216 13.20 -8.67 -45.23
C ILE A 216 13.02 -10.15 -44.84
N SER A 217 12.86 -11.04 -45.83
CA SER A 217 12.73 -12.48 -45.60
C SER A 217 14.09 -13.18 -45.39
N SER A 218 15.21 -12.47 -45.50
CA SER A 218 16.55 -13.03 -45.33
C SER A 218 16.89 -13.26 -43.86
N GLN A 219 17.44 -14.44 -43.55
CA GLN A 219 17.95 -14.78 -42.22
C GLN A 219 19.03 -13.80 -41.75
N VAL A 220 19.87 -13.31 -42.67
CA VAL A 220 20.95 -12.35 -42.38
C VAL A 220 20.38 -11.02 -41.86
N VAL A 221 19.29 -10.54 -42.47
CA VAL A 221 18.61 -9.30 -42.06
C VAL A 221 17.99 -9.48 -40.69
N TYR A 222 17.29 -10.60 -40.45
CA TYR A 222 16.75 -10.93 -39.13
C TYR A 222 17.84 -10.95 -38.05
N ASP A 223 18.95 -11.65 -38.28
CA ASP A 223 20.06 -11.77 -37.34
C ASP A 223 20.71 -10.40 -37.05
N ASN A 224 20.88 -9.57 -38.08
CA ASN A 224 21.45 -8.23 -37.93
C ASN A 224 20.52 -7.31 -37.10
N ILE A 225 19.20 -7.35 -37.33
CA ILE A 225 18.24 -6.59 -36.52
C ILE A 225 18.23 -7.10 -35.08
N LEU A 226 18.27 -8.42 -34.86
CA LEU A 226 18.28 -9.04 -33.54
C LEU A 226 19.55 -8.65 -32.75
N ILE A 227 20.73 -8.74 -33.36
CA ILE A 227 21.98 -8.34 -32.74
C ILE A 227 21.97 -6.84 -32.44
N GLY A 228 21.57 -6.01 -33.41
CA GLY A 228 21.42 -4.57 -33.22
C GLY A 228 20.49 -4.23 -32.06
N HIS A 229 19.36 -4.94 -31.95
CA HIS A 229 18.41 -4.80 -30.85
C HIS A 229 19.02 -5.13 -29.48
N LEU A 230 19.78 -6.23 -29.38
CA LEU A 230 20.43 -6.63 -28.12
C LEU A 230 21.52 -5.63 -27.70
N VAL A 231 22.36 -5.19 -28.65
CA VAL A 231 23.38 -4.15 -28.40
C VAL A 231 22.72 -2.85 -27.93
N TYR A 232 21.67 -2.41 -28.64
CA TYR A 232 20.96 -1.18 -28.27
C TYR A 232 20.26 -1.29 -26.91
N LYS A 233 19.73 -2.46 -26.54
CA LYS A 233 19.16 -2.68 -25.20
C LYS A 233 20.19 -2.48 -24.08
N CYS A 234 21.45 -2.83 -24.30
CA CYS A 234 22.55 -2.53 -23.38
C CYS A 234 22.81 -1.01 -23.33
N LEU A 235 22.96 -0.37 -24.49
CA LEU A 235 23.19 1.08 -24.62
C LEU A 235 22.07 1.89 -23.94
N ALA A 236 20.81 1.57 -24.20
CA ALA A 236 19.66 2.25 -23.63
C ALA A 236 19.61 2.15 -22.10
N LYS A 237 19.99 1.01 -21.50
CA LYS A 237 20.04 0.85 -20.04
C LYS A 237 21.19 1.61 -19.41
N MET A 238 22.38 1.53 -20.01
CA MET A 238 23.54 2.30 -19.57
C MET A 238 23.28 3.79 -19.69
N GLY A 239 22.68 4.22 -20.81
CA GLY A 239 22.28 5.60 -21.07
C GLY A 239 21.26 6.10 -20.06
N ALA A 240 20.18 5.34 -19.82
CA ALA A 240 19.18 5.70 -18.82
C ALA A 240 19.76 5.76 -17.40
N TRP A 241 20.65 4.83 -17.04
CA TRP A 241 21.32 4.83 -15.75
C TRP A 241 22.23 6.06 -15.59
N LEU A 242 23.05 6.37 -16.60
CA LEU A 242 23.97 7.51 -16.59
C LEU A 242 23.21 8.84 -16.58
N TRP A 243 22.12 8.94 -17.36
CA TRP A 243 21.22 10.09 -17.38
C TRP A 243 20.66 10.42 -16.00
N ASN A 244 20.27 9.41 -15.20
CA ASN A 244 19.83 9.60 -13.82
C ASN A 244 20.94 10.10 -12.87
N LYS A 245 22.21 9.89 -13.24
CA LYS A 245 23.38 10.19 -12.40
C LYS A 245 24.14 11.45 -12.80
N LEU A 246 23.81 12.09 -13.91
CA LEU A 246 24.53 13.29 -14.39
C LEU A 246 24.68 14.37 -13.30
N ASN A 247 23.64 14.64 -12.50
CA ASN A 247 23.69 15.64 -11.43
C ASN A 247 24.70 15.31 -10.31
N LYS A 248 25.24 14.09 -10.27
CA LYS A 248 26.24 13.63 -9.30
C LYS A 248 27.66 13.62 -9.86
N LEU A 249 27.82 13.93 -11.15
CA LEU A 249 29.12 14.02 -11.82
C LEU A 249 29.58 15.49 -11.85
N SER A 250 30.88 15.71 -11.93
CA SER A 250 31.48 17.04 -11.98
C SER A 250 32.70 17.09 -12.91
N GLY A 251 33.03 18.27 -13.42
CA GLY A 251 34.22 18.48 -14.24
C GLY A 251 34.15 17.79 -15.60
N GLU A 252 35.25 17.17 -16.01
CA GLU A 252 35.41 16.53 -17.32
C GLU A 252 34.51 15.29 -17.51
N GLU A 253 34.32 14.49 -16.46
CA GLU A 253 33.48 13.28 -16.50
C GLU A 253 32.01 13.60 -16.85
N LEU A 254 31.51 14.73 -16.36
CA LEU A 254 30.18 15.24 -16.68
C LEU A 254 30.08 15.61 -18.16
N GLN A 255 31.05 16.36 -18.68
CA GLN A 255 31.08 16.81 -20.08
C GLN A 255 31.12 15.62 -21.05
N GLN A 256 32.03 14.66 -20.82
CA GLN A 256 32.15 13.47 -21.65
C GLN A 256 30.86 12.61 -21.61
N SER A 257 30.29 12.44 -20.42
CA SER A 257 29.06 11.64 -20.24
C SER A 257 27.85 12.31 -20.89
N GLN A 258 27.75 13.64 -20.81
CA GLN A 258 26.70 14.41 -21.45
C GLN A 258 26.81 14.34 -22.98
N ALA A 259 28.00 14.58 -23.54
CA ALA A 259 28.23 14.51 -24.98
C ALA A 259 27.88 13.13 -25.57
N TRP A 260 28.27 12.06 -24.89
CA TRP A 260 27.91 10.70 -25.32
C TRP A 260 26.40 10.43 -25.26
N LEU A 261 25.71 10.91 -24.22
CA LEU A 261 24.25 10.76 -24.11
C LEU A 261 23.50 11.55 -25.19
N GLU A 262 23.96 12.77 -25.50
CA GLU A 262 23.40 13.60 -26.56
C GLU A 262 23.58 12.95 -27.93
N ASP A 263 24.77 12.43 -28.25
CA ASP A 263 25.03 11.70 -29.48
C ASP A 263 24.20 10.41 -29.59
N LEU A 264 24.17 9.60 -28.52
CA LEU A 264 23.35 8.39 -28.49
C LEU A 264 21.87 8.71 -28.73
N ALA A 265 21.35 9.76 -28.10
CA ALA A 265 19.95 10.13 -28.20
C ALA A 265 19.60 10.75 -29.57
N GLN A 266 20.48 11.56 -30.15
CA GLN A 266 20.33 12.11 -31.50
C GLN A 266 20.33 11.01 -32.56
N ASN A 267 21.29 10.08 -32.48
CA ASN A 267 21.39 8.95 -33.41
C ASN A 267 20.17 8.01 -33.28
N SER A 268 19.70 7.79 -32.05
CA SER A 268 18.47 7.03 -31.77
C SER A 268 17.24 7.67 -32.41
N MET A 269 17.15 8.99 -32.38
CA MET A 269 16.04 9.74 -32.98
C MET A 269 16.05 9.62 -34.51
N ASN A 270 17.20 9.77 -35.15
CA ASN A 270 17.33 9.62 -36.60
C ASN A 270 16.93 8.20 -37.05
N GLN A 271 17.37 7.18 -36.31
CA GLN A 271 17.07 5.79 -36.64
C GLN A 271 15.61 5.42 -36.43
N VAL A 272 14.97 5.85 -35.34
CA VAL A 272 13.55 5.52 -35.12
C VAL A 272 12.67 6.11 -36.22
N LYS A 273 12.98 7.32 -36.72
CA LYS A 273 12.28 7.93 -37.86
C LYS A 273 12.42 7.11 -39.13
N ALA A 274 13.66 6.80 -39.50
CA ALA A 274 13.97 6.05 -40.71
C ALA A 274 13.33 4.65 -40.70
N LEU A 275 13.49 3.92 -39.60
CA LEU A 275 13.01 2.54 -39.49
C LEU A 275 11.49 2.41 -39.37
N ALA A 276 10.82 3.39 -38.75
CA ALA A 276 9.37 3.40 -38.67
C ALA A 276 8.74 3.55 -40.06
N GLU A 277 9.26 4.47 -40.89
CA GLU A 277 8.81 4.65 -42.26
C GLU A 277 9.09 3.42 -43.13
N SER A 278 10.32 2.86 -43.06
CA SER A 278 10.65 1.62 -43.79
C SER A 278 9.72 0.47 -43.40
N ARG A 279 9.47 0.29 -42.10
CA ARG A 279 8.54 -0.72 -41.61
C ARG A 279 7.12 -0.50 -42.16
N LYS A 280 6.61 0.74 -42.10
CA LYS A 280 5.28 1.10 -42.60
C LYS A 280 5.14 0.72 -44.08
N ILE A 281 6.11 1.08 -44.92
CA ILE A 281 6.13 0.77 -46.36
C ILE A 281 6.09 -0.75 -46.59
N ILE A 282 6.91 -1.52 -45.86
CA ILE A 282 6.97 -2.99 -45.98
C ILE A 282 5.63 -3.62 -45.58
N VAL A 283 5.06 -3.24 -44.43
CA VAL A 283 3.80 -3.82 -43.94
C VAL A 283 2.64 -3.45 -44.87
N LEU A 284 2.56 -2.21 -45.35
CA LEU A 284 1.55 -1.81 -46.35
C LEU A 284 1.65 -2.64 -47.63
N SER A 285 2.87 -2.85 -48.12
CA SER A 285 3.11 -3.67 -49.32
C SER A 285 2.68 -5.13 -49.13
N LEU A 286 2.86 -5.68 -47.92
CA LEU A 286 2.40 -7.03 -47.59
C LEU A 286 0.87 -7.12 -47.54
N LEU A 287 0.22 -6.12 -46.94
CA LEU A 287 -1.24 -6.05 -46.87
C LEU A 287 -1.90 -5.91 -48.25
N GLN A 288 -1.29 -5.16 -49.16
CA GLN A 288 -1.80 -4.94 -50.52
C GLN A 288 -1.65 -6.15 -51.44
N ASN A 289 -0.60 -6.96 -51.27
CA ASN A 289 -0.29 -8.05 -52.19
C ASN A 289 -1.02 -9.37 -51.87
N THR A 290 -1.87 -9.44 -50.83
CA THR A 290 -2.57 -10.68 -50.37
C THR A 290 -1.66 -11.90 -50.14
N VAL A 291 -0.35 -11.70 -50.06
CA VAL A 291 0.61 -12.75 -49.74
C VAL A 291 0.69 -12.84 -48.22
N SER A 292 0.22 -13.95 -47.63
CA SER A 292 0.54 -14.30 -46.26
C SER A 292 2.06 -14.28 -46.11
N GLY A 293 2.61 -13.28 -45.41
CA GLY A 293 4.05 -13.13 -45.28
C GLY A 293 4.69 -14.42 -44.77
N SER A 294 5.80 -14.83 -45.37
CA SER A 294 6.53 -16.03 -44.94
C SER A 294 6.91 -15.93 -43.46
N GLU A 295 7.00 -17.05 -42.75
CA GLU A 295 7.38 -17.08 -41.32
C GLU A 295 8.66 -16.25 -41.01
N PRO A 296 9.74 -16.30 -41.82
CA PRO A 296 10.90 -15.43 -41.63
C PRO A 296 10.60 -13.93 -41.73
N THR A 297 9.71 -13.54 -42.66
CA THR A 297 9.28 -12.14 -42.84
C THR A 297 8.53 -11.64 -41.61
N GLN A 298 7.64 -12.47 -41.06
CA GLN A 298 6.90 -12.14 -39.84
C GLN A 298 7.85 -11.96 -38.66
N LEU A 299 8.79 -12.89 -38.46
CA LEU A 299 9.81 -12.80 -37.40
C LEU A 299 10.66 -11.53 -37.51
N ALA A 300 11.09 -11.16 -38.72
CA ALA A 300 11.83 -9.92 -39.00
C ALA A 300 11.03 -8.66 -38.65
N ILE A 301 9.75 -8.61 -39.01
CA ILE A 301 8.85 -7.49 -38.64
C ILE A 301 8.66 -7.41 -37.13
N LEU A 302 8.47 -8.55 -36.46
CA LEU A 302 8.30 -8.59 -35.00
C LEU A 302 9.54 -8.03 -34.28
N ILE A 303 10.74 -8.47 -34.65
CA ILE A 303 11.98 -7.97 -34.02
C ILE A 303 12.24 -6.50 -34.37
N LEU A 304 11.96 -6.06 -35.59
CA LEU A 304 12.07 -4.65 -36.00
C LEU A 304 11.12 -3.77 -35.17
N THR A 305 9.88 -4.23 -34.95
CA THR A 305 8.90 -3.53 -34.11
C THR A 305 9.34 -3.45 -32.65
N ARG A 306 9.90 -4.54 -32.11
CA ARG A 306 10.50 -4.55 -30.75
C ARG A 306 11.68 -3.59 -30.64
N HIS A 307 12.48 -3.47 -31.69
CA HIS A 307 13.57 -2.52 -31.77
C HIS A 307 13.05 -1.07 -31.76
N LEU A 308 12.07 -0.74 -32.61
CA LEU A 308 11.41 0.57 -32.64
C LEU A 308 10.89 1.00 -31.25
N ARG A 309 10.16 0.12 -30.56
CA ARG A 309 9.67 0.40 -29.20
C ARG A 309 10.78 0.57 -28.17
N THR A 310 11.98 0.03 -28.40
CA THR A 310 13.11 0.18 -27.48
C THR A 310 13.66 1.59 -27.51
N PHE A 311 13.69 2.25 -28.68
CA PHE A 311 14.00 3.69 -28.76
C PHE A 311 13.00 4.52 -27.96
N GLY A 312 11.70 4.31 -28.18
CA GLY A 312 10.68 5.02 -27.42
C GLY A 312 10.78 4.75 -25.91
N LYS A 313 11.15 3.53 -25.49
CA LYS A 313 11.34 3.19 -24.06
C LYS A 313 12.53 3.94 -23.48
N PHE A 314 13.61 4.08 -24.25
CA PHE A 314 14.77 4.86 -23.87
C PHE A 314 14.41 6.34 -23.68
N PHE A 315 13.77 6.96 -24.67
CA PHE A 315 13.35 8.36 -24.59
C PHE A 315 12.35 8.61 -23.46
N ARG A 316 11.34 7.75 -23.32
CA ARG A 316 10.37 7.83 -22.22
C ARG A 316 11.06 7.73 -20.87
N ARG A 317 12.06 6.84 -20.73
CA ARG A 317 12.83 6.73 -19.50
C ARG A 317 13.67 7.98 -19.22
N MET A 318 14.29 8.58 -20.24
CA MET A 318 15.03 9.85 -20.08
C MET A 318 14.11 10.98 -19.62
N GLN A 319 12.93 11.11 -20.24
CA GLN A 319 11.91 12.09 -19.89
C GLN A 319 11.42 11.90 -18.44
N GLN A 320 11.06 10.67 -18.03
CA GLN A 320 10.63 10.36 -16.66
C GLN A 320 11.70 10.68 -15.60
N LEU A 321 12.96 10.40 -15.92
CA LEU A 321 14.08 10.64 -14.99
C LEU A 321 14.39 12.13 -14.82
N SER A 322 14.15 12.95 -15.85
CA SER A 322 14.35 14.39 -15.79
C SER A 322 13.67 15.12 -16.96
N PRO A 323 12.41 15.56 -16.81
CA PRO A 323 11.66 16.23 -17.86
C PRO A 323 12.34 17.50 -18.37
N GLU A 324 12.93 18.28 -17.46
CA GLU A 324 13.59 19.55 -17.79
C GLU A 324 14.81 19.35 -18.69
N ARG A 325 15.72 18.44 -18.32
CA ARG A 325 16.90 18.11 -19.15
C ARG A 325 16.50 17.50 -20.49
N PHE A 326 15.46 16.68 -20.52
CA PHE A 326 14.97 16.10 -21.78
C PHE A 326 14.43 17.20 -22.72
N ALA A 327 13.72 18.20 -22.17
CA ALA A 327 13.25 19.37 -22.91
C ALA A 327 14.37 20.21 -23.54
N LEU A 328 15.53 20.25 -22.90
CA LEU A 328 16.69 21.03 -23.35
C LEU A 328 17.44 20.36 -24.51
N LEU A 329 17.17 19.08 -24.81
CA LEU A 329 17.79 18.41 -25.95
C LEU A 329 17.32 19.08 -27.25
N PRO A 330 18.23 19.46 -28.17
CA PRO A 330 17.88 20.22 -29.38
C PRO A 330 16.81 19.55 -30.27
N PHE A 331 16.83 18.22 -30.33
CA PHE A 331 15.93 17.41 -31.16
C PHE A 331 14.65 16.95 -30.45
N SER A 332 14.46 17.28 -29.16
CA SER A 332 13.34 16.77 -28.36
C SER A 332 11.98 17.10 -28.97
N GLY A 333 11.78 18.35 -29.41
CA GLY A 333 10.54 18.77 -30.06
C GLY A 333 10.26 18.02 -31.35
N GLU A 334 11.28 17.87 -32.20
CA GLU A 334 11.17 17.17 -33.48
C GLU A 334 10.91 15.66 -33.32
N LEU A 335 11.46 15.05 -32.28
CA LEU A 335 11.21 13.66 -31.91
C LEU A 335 9.74 13.46 -31.51
N ILE A 336 9.24 14.32 -30.64
CA ILE A 336 7.89 14.16 -30.08
C ILE A 336 6.83 14.43 -31.16
N LEU A 337 7.02 15.46 -31.98
CA LEU A 337 6.13 15.74 -33.11
C LEU A 337 6.19 14.64 -34.17
N PHE A 338 7.32 13.95 -34.34
CA PHE A 338 7.37 12.75 -35.17
C PHE A 338 6.46 11.63 -34.62
N TYR A 339 6.54 11.30 -33.33
CA TYR A 339 5.63 10.32 -32.75
C TYR A 339 4.16 10.75 -32.87
N TRP A 340 3.87 12.04 -32.65
CA TRP A 340 2.53 12.59 -32.87
C TRP A 340 2.06 12.45 -34.32
N SER A 341 2.94 12.66 -35.30
CA SER A 341 2.60 12.49 -36.72
C SER A 341 2.19 11.06 -37.05
N GLN A 342 2.78 10.04 -36.40
CA GLN A 342 2.39 8.64 -36.59
C GLN A 342 0.99 8.35 -36.01
N ILE A 343 0.61 9.04 -34.93
CA ILE A 343 -0.74 8.98 -34.36
C ILE A 343 -1.75 9.61 -35.32
N VAL A 344 -1.46 10.79 -35.85
CA VAL A 344 -2.32 11.47 -36.85
C VAL A 344 -2.48 10.59 -38.08
N ASP A 345 -1.37 10.09 -38.64
CA ASP A 345 -1.34 9.27 -39.84
C ASP A 345 -2.10 7.95 -39.69
N SER A 346 -2.09 7.33 -38.50
CA SER A 346 -2.87 6.13 -38.22
C SER A 346 -4.38 6.31 -38.43
N THR A 347 -4.89 7.54 -38.29
CA THR A 347 -6.33 7.82 -38.43
C THR A 347 -6.84 7.77 -39.86
N ASN A 348 -5.93 7.81 -40.85
CA ASN A 348 -6.22 7.64 -42.27
C ASN A 348 -6.55 6.20 -42.65
N TYR A 349 -6.39 5.25 -41.72
CA TYR A 349 -6.60 3.82 -41.94
C TYR A 349 -7.78 3.28 -41.11
N PRO A 350 -8.37 2.13 -41.50
CA PRO A 350 -9.41 1.47 -40.71
C PRO A 350 -8.89 1.06 -39.32
N GLN A 351 -9.78 1.04 -38.32
CA GLN A 351 -9.44 0.65 -36.94
C GLN A 351 -8.84 -0.78 -36.85
N THR A 352 -9.18 -1.68 -37.79
CA THR A 352 -8.60 -3.03 -37.86
C THR A 352 -7.08 -3.05 -38.07
N PHE A 353 -6.47 -1.95 -38.51
CA PHE A 353 -5.02 -1.82 -38.68
C PHE A 353 -4.31 -1.32 -37.41
N ILE A 354 -5.09 -0.99 -36.37
CA ILE A 354 -4.63 -0.53 -35.06
C ILE A 354 -5.01 -1.60 -34.03
N THR A 355 -4.08 -2.48 -33.69
CA THR A 355 -4.31 -3.55 -32.70
C THR A 355 -3.10 -3.74 -31.78
N ASP A 356 -3.27 -4.39 -30.63
CA ASP A 356 -2.14 -4.73 -29.75
C ASP A 356 -1.36 -5.94 -30.28
N SER A 357 -0.79 -5.81 -31.49
CA SER A 357 0.06 -6.83 -32.09
C SER A 357 1.23 -6.20 -32.85
N ASP A 358 2.43 -6.72 -32.58
CA ASP A 358 3.70 -6.24 -33.15
C ASP A 358 3.76 -6.39 -34.69
N GLY A 359 2.95 -7.27 -35.28
CA GLY A 359 2.92 -7.49 -36.72
C GLY A 359 2.04 -6.53 -37.51
N THR A 360 1.18 -5.75 -36.84
CA THR A 360 0.19 -4.89 -37.53
C THR A 360 0.76 -3.56 -37.99
N LEU A 361 0.02 -2.84 -38.85
CA LEU A 361 0.51 -1.59 -39.41
C LEU A 361 0.83 -0.57 -38.30
N TYR A 362 -0.11 -0.33 -37.38
CA TYR A 362 0.08 0.53 -36.21
C TYR A 362 -0.13 -0.25 -34.92
N PRO A 363 0.93 -0.80 -34.33
CA PRO A 363 0.84 -1.46 -33.03
C PRO A 363 0.42 -0.46 -31.94
N VAL A 364 -0.63 -0.79 -31.17
CA VAL A 364 -1.17 0.08 -30.10
C VAL A 364 -0.08 0.57 -29.15
N ARG A 365 0.80 -0.33 -28.69
CA ARG A 365 1.91 0.02 -27.77
C ARG A 365 2.90 1.05 -28.33
N PHE A 366 3.03 1.16 -29.66
CA PHE A 366 3.88 2.17 -30.29
C PHE A 366 3.17 3.54 -30.32
N LEU A 367 1.88 3.56 -30.66
CA LEU A 367 1.07 4.79 -30.64
C LEU A 367 0.92 5.35 -29.21
N VAL A 368 0.58 4.51 -28.24
CA VAL A 368 0.45 4.89 -26.84
C VAL A 368 1.76 5.44 -26.29
N GLN A 369 2.89 4.81 -26.63
CA GLN A 369 4.21 5.34 -26.27
C GLN A 369 4.45 6.75 -26.84
N GLY A 370 4.03 7.01 -28.08
CA GLY A 370 4.05 8.34 -28.68
C GLY A 370 3.14 9.34 -27.97
N MET A 371 1.92 8.94 -27.63
CA MET A 371 0.94 9.76 -26.90
C MET A 371 1.46 10.13 -25.51
N VAL A 372 2.07 9.20 -24.78
CA VAL A 372 2.69 9.44 -23.48
C VAL A 372 3.85 10.44 -23.60
N LEU A 373 4.76 10.23 -24.57
CA LEU A 373 5.87 11.16 -24.82
C LEU A 373 5.36 12.58 -25.12
N PHE A 374 4.29 12.69 -25.91
CA PHE A 374 3.63 13.95 -26.22
C PHE A 374 3.03 14.60 -24.97
N LYS A 375 2.17 13.89 -24.24
CA LYS A 375 1.54 14.34 -23.00
C LYS A 375 2.56 14.92 -22.02
N GLU A 376 3.59 14.17 -21.70
CA GLU A 376 4.59 14.52 -20.69
C GLU A 376 5.47 15.73 -21.09
N SER A 377 5.47 16.12 -22.37
CA SER A 377 6.20 17.29 -22.86
C SER A 377 5.35 18.54 -23.07
N LEU A 378 4.02 18.45 -22.99
CA LEU A 378 3.12 19.58 -23.29
C LEU A 378 3.42 20.86 -22.51
N SER A 379 3.87 20.75 -21.25
CA SER A 379 4.21 21.90 -20.43
C SER A 379 5.35 22.76 -21.01
N GLN A 380 6.18 22.17 -21.89
CA GLN A 380 7.33 22.84 -22.51
C GLN A 380 6.93 23.77 -23.66
N TRP A 381 5.73 23.61 -24.22
CA TRP A 381 5.22 24.42 -25.34
C TRP A 381 4.03 25.30 -24.96
N THR A 382 3.80 25.47 -23.65
CA THR A 382 2.84 26.44 -23.13
C THR A 382 3.17 27.87 -23.61
N PRO A 383 2.19 28.74 -23.87
CA PRO A 383 2.44 30.12 -24.31
C PRO A 383 3.28 30.93 -23.31
N VAL A 384 3.11 30.63 -22.01
CA VAL A 384 3.82 31.27 -20.91
C VAL A 384 4.57 30.21 -20.11
N ARG A 385 5.88 30.40 -19.93
CA ARG A 385 6.69 29.51 -19.07
C ARG A 385 6.32 29.69 -17.61
N ARG A 386 6.65 28.71 -16.75
CA ARG A 386 6.46 28.80 -15.28
C ARG A 386 7.00 30.08 -14.61
N LYS A 387 7.99 30.75 -15.21
CA LYS A 387 8.57 32.02 -14.73
C LYS A 387 7.88 33.29 -15.30
N GLY A 388 6.72 33.16 -15.95
CA GLY A 388 5.96 34.28 -16.53
C GLY A 388 6.49 34.82 -17.87
N ALA A 389 7.61 34.29 -18.37
CA ALA A 389 8.18 34.72 -19.65
C ALA A 389 7.45 34.09 -20.84
N PRO A 390 7.24 34.83 -21.95
CA PRO A 390 6.65 34.29 -23.17
C PRO A 390 7.54 33.19 -23.76
N ASN A 391 6.91 32.11 -24.21
CA ASN A 391 7.60 30.97 -24.75
C ASN A 391 7.68 31.04 -26.28
N LYS A 392 8.91 31.10 -26.81
CA LYS A 392 9.14 31.16 -28.26
C LYS A 392 8.76 29.87 -29.00
N ASN A 393 8.68 28.74 -28.29
CA ASN A 393 8.40 27.43 -28.86
C ASN A 393 6.96 26.98 -28.57
N THR A 394 5.99 27.88 -28.56
CA THR A 394 4.60 27.50 -28.22
C THR A 394 3.91 26.76 -29.37
N LEU A 395 3.03 25.81 -29.04
CA LEU A 395 2.15 25.18 -30.04
C LEU A 395 1.09 26.18 -30.51
N SER A 396 0.79 26.17 -31.81
CA SER A 396 -0.26 27.03 -32.36
C SER A 396 -1.64 26.60 -31.88
N GLN A 397 -2.58 27.55 -31.84
CA GLN A 397 -3.98 27.26 -31.52
C GLN A 397 -4.56 26.19 -32.44
N ASP A 398 -4.32 26.29 -33.76
CA ASP A 398 -4.82 25.32 -34.74
C ASP A 398 -4.33 23.91 -34.45
N PHE A 399 -3.04 23.75 -34.12
CA PHE A 399 -2.48 22.44 -33.80
C PHE A 399 -3.12 21.85 -32.54
N VAL A 400 -3.27 22.65 -31.48
CA VAL A 400 -3.89 22.20 -30.22
C VAL A 400 -5.36 21.82 -30.43
N GLN A 401 -6.11 22.65 -31.16
CA GLN A 401 -7.51 22.38 -31.45
C GLN A 401 -7.69 21.12 -32.31
N GLU A 402 -6.84 20.93 -33.32
CA GLU A 402 -6.89 19.73 -34.16
C GLU A 402 -6.51 18.47 -33.38
N ALA A 403 -5.51 18.56 -32.48
CA ALA A 403 -5.18 17.46 -31.58
C ALA A 403 -6.37 17.06 -30.70
N VAL A 404 -7.09 18.04 -30.12
CA VAL A 404 -8.30 17.76 -29.32
C VAL A 404 -9.38 17.11 -30.17
N ARG A 405 -9.67 17.64 -31.37
CA ARG A 405 -10.67 17.04 -32.27
C ARG A 405 -10.31 15.60 -32.63
N LEU A 406 -9.06 15.33 -32.97
CA LEU A 406 -8.57 14.00 -33.30
C LEU A 406 -8.77 13.01 -32.15
N LEU A 407 -8.39 13.40 -30.92
CA LEU A 407 -8.53 12.55 -29.73
C LEU A 407 -10.01 12.21 -29.48
N VAL A 408 -10.87 13.24 -29.44
CA VAL A 408 -12.31 13.08 -29.12
C VAL A 408 -13.06 12.30 -30.20
N THR A 409 -12.70 12.47 -31.48
CA THR A 409 -13.46 11.89 -32.60
C THR A 409 -12.92 10.55 -33.11
N ARG A 410 -11.65 10.20 -32.84
CA ARG A 410 -11.02 8.98 -33.39
C ARG A 410 -10.53 7.98 -32.35
N PHE A 411 -10.06 8.45 -31.18
CA PHE A 411 -9.43 7.58 -30.18
C PHE A 411 -10.25 7.41 -28.89
N MET A 412 -11.13 8.36 -28.59
CA MET A 412 -12.04 8.31 -27.44
C MET A 412 -13.41 7.63 -27.70
N PRO A 413 -13.95 7.47 -28.92
CA PRO A 413 -15.20 6.72 -29.10
C PRO A 413 -15.03 5.22 -28.82
N LEU A 414 -16.09 4.55 -28.32
CA LEU A 414 -16.06 3.10 -28.14
C LEU A 414 -15.97 2.40 -29.50
N ASN A 415 -15.08 1.41 -29.62
CA ASN A 415 -14.89 0.63 -30.83
C ASN A 415 -15.74 -0.65 -30.80
N ALA A 416 -15.74 -1.42 -31.89
CA ALA A 416 -16.53 -2.64 -32.00
C ALA A 416 -16.16 -3.71 -30.96
N SER A 417 -14.87 -3.86 -30.65
CA SER A 417 -14.39 -4.77 -29.60
C SER A 417 -14.90 -4.35 -28.23
N ASP A 418 -14.93 -3.05 -27.92
CA ASP A 418 -15.44 -2.56 -26.64
C ASP A 418 -16.94 -2.89 -26.47
N LEU A 419 -17.72 -2.72 -27.55
CA LEU A 419 -19.16 -3.03 -27.56
C LEU A 419 -19.44 -4.53 -27.50
N GLU A 420 -18.62 -5.35 -28.17
CA GLU A 420 -18.69 -6.80 -28.07
C GLU A 420 -18.39 -7.27 -26.64
N SER A 421 -17.34 -6.74 -26.01
CA SER A 421 -16.99 -7.04 -24.62
C SER A 421 -18.07 -6.60 -23.64
N TRP A 422 -18.65 -5.41 -23.83
CA TRP A 422 -19.80 -4.93 -23.06
C TRP A 422 -20.97 -5.92 -23.14
N MET A 423 -21.28 -6.43 -24.34
CA MET A 423 -22.40 -7.35 -24.56
C MET A 423 -22.12 -8.76 -24.03
N SER A 424 -20.88 -9.23 -24.07
CA SER A 424 -20.52 -10.57 -23.62
C SER A 424 -20.44 -10.69 -22.10
N ASP A 425 -19.88 -9.67 -21.44
CA ASP A 425 -19.71 -9.64 -19.98
C ASP A 425 -19.79 -8.18 -19.48
N PRO A 426 -21.00 -7.68 -19.19
CA PRO A 426 -21.24 -6.32 -18.73
C PRO A 426 -20.46 -5.95 -17.47
N GLU A 427 -20.32 -6.90 -16.52
CA GLU A 427 -19.66 -6.65 -15.24
C GLU A 427 -18.15 -6.55 -15.41
N GLN A 428 -17.54 -7.48 -16.14
CA GLN A 428 -16.12 -7.43 -16.47
C GLN A 428 -15.77 -6.16 -17.24
N TRP A 429 -16.65 -5.71 -18.13
CA TRP A 429 -16.46 -4.47 -18.86
C TRP A 429 -16.40 -3.24 -17.95
N VAL A 430 -17.34 -3.10 -16.99
CA VAL A 430 -17.29 -2.02 -15.98
C VAL A 430 -15.99 -2.09 -15.18
N GLN A 431 -15.56 -3.29 -14.79
CA GLN A 431 -14.32 -3.48 -14.04
C GLN A 431 -13.09 -3.07 -14.85
N ALA A 432 -13.06 -3.42 -16.15
CA ALA A 432 -11.99 -3.02 -17.05
C ALA A 432 -11.90 -1.49 -17.13
N GLU A 433 -13.02 -0.79 -17.41
CA GLU A 433 -13.08 0.68 -17.52
C GLU A 433 -12.61 1.42 -16.25
N ASP A 434 -12.89 0.87 -15.07
CA ASP A 434 -12.36 1.45 -13.82
C ASP A 434 -10.85 1.23 -13.68
N LYS A 435 -10.34 0.04 -14.08
CA LYS A 435 -8.92 -0.34 -14.08
C LYS A 435 -8.11 0.34 -15.18
N GLU A 436 -8.74 0.84 -16.25
CA GLU A 436 -8.08 1.63 -17.30
C GLU A 436 -7.36 2.87 -16.72
N ASN A 437 -7.81 3.37 -15.55
CA ASN A 437 -7.09 4.44 -14.84
C ASN A 437 -5.66 4.04 -14.40
N ASP A 438 -5.41 2.76 -14.16
CA ASP A 438 -4.11 2.22 -13.75
C ASP A 438 -3.28 1.72 -14.93
N GLN A 439 -3.94 1.34 -16.05
CA GLN A 439 -3.31 0.77 -17.25
C GLN A 439 -3.29 1.71 -18.47
N TRP A 440 -3.63 2.99 -18.29
CA TRP A 440 -3.70 3.99 -19.37
C TRP A 440 -2.44 4.11 -20.25
N GLU A 441 -1.28 3.64 -19.78
CA GLU A 441 -0.03 3.61 -20.56
C GLU A 441 0.07 2.44 -21.55
N TYR A 442 -0.97 1.60 -21.64
CA TYR A 442 -1.05 0.44 -22.52
C TYR A 442 -2.27 0.47 -23.43
N GLU A 443 -3.32 1.21 -23.07
CA GLU A 443 -4.58 1.32 -23.80
C GLU A 443 -4.70 2.65 -24.53
N ILE A 444 -5.18 2.61 -25.78
CA ILE A 444 -5.20 3.80 -26.64
C ILE A 444 -6.28 4.81 -26.21
N ARG A 445 -7.46 4.34 -25.80
CA ARG A 445 -8.57 5.19 -25.35
C ARG A 445 -8.22 5.93 -24.07
N ALA A 446 -7.85 5.18 -23.02
CA ALA A 446 -7.43 5.74 -21.76
C ALA A 446 -6.22 6.68 -21.91
N CYS A 447 -5.24 6.34 -22.75
CA CYS A 447 -4.14 7.26 -23.04
C CYS A 447 -4.60 8.56 -23.71
N ALA A 448 -5.52 8.49 -24.67
CA ALA A 448 -6.08 9.65 -25.36
C ALA A 448 -6.80 10.60 -24.38
N GLU A 449 -7.58 10.04 -23.43
CA GLU A 449 -8.21 10.80 -22.36
C GLU A 449 -7.18 11.55 -21.50
N ARG A 450 -6.08 10.90 -21.12
CA ARG A 450 -5.00 11.54 -20.34
C ARG A 450 -4.25 12.63 -21.11
N VAL A 451 -4.08 12.46 -22.42
CA VAL A 451 -3.51 13.50 -23.30
C VAL A 451 -4.46 14.70 -23.38
N LEU A 452 -5.76 14.47 -23.55
CA LEU A 452 -6.79 15.51 -23.59
C LEU A 452 -6.80 16.33 -22.28
N MET A 453 -6.81 15.66 -21.13
CA MET A 453 -6.75 16.32 -19.83
C MET A 453 -5.53 17.25 -19.72
N GLN A 454 -4.38 16.77 -20.19
CA GLN A 454 -3.15 17.56 -20.16
C GLN A 454 -3.19 18.72 -21.16
N LEU A 455 -3.75 18.55 -22.36
CA LEU A 455 -3.97 19.65 -23.31
C LEU A 455 -4.89 20.72 -22.70
N CYS A 456 -5.99 20.32 -22.06
CA CYS A 456 -6.92 21.24 -21.40
C CYS A 456 -6.24 22.02 -20.25
N ASN A 457 -5.39 21.34 -19.48
CA ASN A 457 -4.65 21.97 -18.39
C ASN A 457 -3.55 22.94 -18.85
N GLN A 458 -2.86 22.64 -19.95
CA GLN A 458 -1.72 23.45 -20.43
C GLN A 458 -2.16 24.55 -21.42
N PHE A 459 -3.27 24.37 -22.12
CA PHE A 459 -3.79 25.29 -23.16
C PHE A 459 -5.28 25.63 -22.95
N PRO A 460 -5.69 26.08 -21.75
CA PRO A 460 -7.11 26.29 -21.44
C PRO A 460 -7.78 27.28 -22.40
N ASP A 461 -7.07 28.35 -22.80
CA ASP A 461 -7.59 29.39 -23.70
C ASP A 461 -8.00 28.86 -25.08
N PHE A 462 -7.44 27.73 -25.52
CA PHE A 462 -7.74 27.12 -26.81
C PHE A 462 -8.70 25.95 -26.69
N VAL A 463 -8.52 25.14 -25.65
CA VAL A 463 -9.23 23.87 -25.44
C VAL A 463 -10.60 24.08 -24.82
N VAL A 464 -10.74 24.96 -23.83
CA VAL A 464 -12.02 25.21 -23.16
C VAL A 464 -13.07 25.75 -24.14
N PRO A 465 -12.80 26.81 -24.94
CA PRO A 465 -13.79 27.30 -25.91
C PRO A 465 -14.17 26.26 -26.98
N LEU A 466 -13.21 25.43 -27.41
CA LEU A 466 -13.47 24.37 -28.38
C LEU A 466 -14.40 23.30 -27.80
N LEU A 467 -14.14 22.82 -26.58
CA LEU A 467 -14.99 21.82 -25.93
C LEU A 467 -16.38 22.36 -25.63
N VAL A 468 -16.48 23.60 -25.13
CA VAL A 468 -17.78 24.26 -24.85
C VAL A 468 -18.60 24.38 -26.13
N SER A 469 -18.05 25.00 -27.19
CA SER A 469 -18.78 25.17 -28.45
C SER A 469 -19.19 23.83 -29.09
N THR A 470 -18.34 22.81 -28.99
CA THR A 470 -18.65 21.46 -29.48
C THR A 470 -19.77 20.81 -28.65
N PHE A 471 -19.72 20.96 -27.32
CA PHE A 471 -20.74 20.47 -26.40
C PHE A 471 -22.09 21.14 -26.61
N GLU A 472 -22.14 22.46 -26.67
CA GLU A 472 -23.37 23.23 -26.92
C GLU A 472 -24.02 22.89 -28.27
N HIS A 473 -23.21 22.53 -29.27
CA HIS A 473 -23.72 22.13 -30.57
C HIS A 473 -24.27 20.69 -30.59
N ILE A 474 -23.58 19.72 -29.96
CA ILE A 474 -23.87 18.28 -30.09
C ILE A 474 -24.83 17.79 -29.00
N ALA A 475 -24.71 18.25 -27.75
CA ALA A 475 -25.51 17.76 -26.63
C ALA A 475 -27.04 17.83 -26.87
N PRO A 476 -27.63 18.94 -27.39
CA PRO A 476 -29.07 19.05 -27.56
C PRO A 476 -29.63 18.27 -28.77
N GLN A 477 -28.79 17.72 -29.64
CA GLN A 477 -29.25 16.99 -30.83
C GLN A 477 -29.65 15.56 -30.47
N PRO A 478 -30.81 15.03 -30.89
CA PRO A 478 -31.19 13.65 -30.63
C PRO A 478 -30.26 12.67 -31.35
N CYS A 479 -29.99 11.51 -30.75
CA CYS A 479 -29.20 10.46 -31.37
C CYS A 479 -30.10 9.58 -32.27
N THR A 480 -29.81 9.54 -33.57
CA THR A 480 -30.61 8.79 -34.56
C THR A 480 -30.02 7.43 -34.90
N ASP A 481 -28.74 7.21 -34.62
CA ASP A 481 -27.98 6.01 -34.97
C ASP A 481 -26.85 5.75 -33.94
N LEU A 482 -26.17 4.60 -34.07
CA LEU A 482 -25.08 4.24 -33.16
C LEU A 482 -23.89 5.21 -33.26
N GLU A 483 -23.57 5.74 -34.44
CA GLU A 483 -22.46 6.67 -34.62
C GLU A 483 -22.68 8.00 -33.86
N SER A 484 -23.90 8.55 -33.92
CA SER A 484 -24.25 9.75 -33.14
C SER A 484 -24.25 9.49 -31.63
N VAL A 485 -24.61 8.28 -31.18
CA VAL A 485 -24.47 7.85 -29.77
C VAL A 485 -23.00 7.81 -29.35
N LEU A 486 -22.14 7.13 -30.11
CA LEU A 486 -20.71 6.99 -29.79
C LEU A 486 -19.98 8.35 -29.78
N ARG A 487 -20.33 9.23 -30.72
CA ARG A 487 -19.78 10.60 -30.76
C ARG A 487 -20.20 11.41 -29.54
N LYS A 488 -21.47 11.34 -29.14
CA LYS A 488 -21.99 12.04 -27.97
C LYS A 488 -21.38 11.48 -26.68
N GLU A 489 -21.23 10.16 -26.59
CA GLU A 489 -20.56 9.47 -25.48
C GLU A 489 -19.12 9.94 -25.30
N ALA A 490 -18.33 9.96 -26.38
CA ALA A 490 -16.94 10.42 -26.34
C ALA A 490 -16.84 11.89 -25.93
N LEU A 491 -17.77 12.73 -26.39
CA LEU A 491 -17.83 14.13 -25.99
C LEU A 491 -18.17 14.29 -24.51
N TYR A 492 -19.17 13.57 -24.00
CA TYR A 492 -19.49 13.60 -22.56
C TYR A 492 -18.31 13.07 -21.73
N CYS A 493 -17.58 12.06 -22.21
CA CYS A 493 -16.32 11.63 -21.59
C CYS A 493 -15.30 12.78 -21.52
N ALA A 494 -15.08 13.49 -22.63
CA ALA A 494 -14.18 14.64 -22.69
C ALA A 494 -14.58 15.75 -21.71
N ILE A 495 -15.87 16.08 -21.61
CA ILE A 495 -16.39 17.08 -20.67
C ILE A 495 -16.20 16.65 -19.22
N GLY A 496 -16.43 15.38 -18.90
CA GLY A 496 -16.19 14.85 -17.55
C GLY A 496 -14.71 14.82 -17.16
N ARG A 497 -13.83 14.38 -18.06
CA ARG A 497 -12.36 14.37 -17.81
C ARG A 497 -11.76 15.77 -17.66
N CYS A 498 -12.42 16.80 -18.19
CA CYS A 498 -11.96 18.19 -18.12
C CYS A 498 -12.82 19.06 -17.18
N ALA A 499 -13.61 18.47 -16.28
CA ALA A 499 -14.61 19.16 -15.46
C ALA A 499 -14.02 20.35 -14.68
N SER A 500 -12.92 20.16 -13.95
CA SER A 500 -12.25 21.24 -13.18
C SER A 500 -11.91 22.51 -13.98
N ARG A 501 -11.65 22.39 -15.29
CA ARG A 501 -11.39 23.53 -16.20
C ARG A 501 -12.65 24.07 -16.85
N LEU A 502 -13.69 23.26 -16.95
CA LEU A 502 -14.96 23.60 -17.61
C LEU A 502 -16.01 24.14 -16.65
N LYS A 503 -15.85 23.96 -15.33
CA LYS A 503 -16.86 24.31 -14.32
C LYS A 503 -17.38 25.76 -14.37
N THR A 504 -16.54 26.71 -14.78
CA THR A 504 -16.95 28.13 -14.89
C THR A 504 -17.47 28.48 -16.29
N ALA A 505 -17.27 27.61 -17.27
CA ALA A 505 -17.60 27.84 -18.68
C ALA A 505 -18.88 27.13 -19.10
N ILE A 506 -19.28 26.06 -18.40
CA ILE A 506 -20.50 25.29 -18.67
C ILE A 506 -21.47 25.48 -17.49
N ASP A 507 -22.67 25.95 -17.79
CA ASP A 507 -23.80 25.96 -16.86
C ASP A 507 -24.38 24.54 -16.70
N PHE A 508 -23.70 23.73 -15.89
CA PHE A 508 -24.02 22.31 -15.75
C PHE A 508 -25.42 22.07 -15.19
N GLU A 509 -25.93 22.97 -14.34
CA GLU A 509 -27.28 22.87 -13.77
C GLU A 509 -28.35 22.99 -14.85
N ARG A 510 -28.19 23.94 -15.79
CA ARG A 510 -29.07 24.04 -16.95
C ARG A 510 -29.07 22.76 -17.78
N TRP A 511 -27.90 22.22 -18.12
CA TRP A 511 -27.79 20.99 -18.92
C TRP A 511 -28.36 19.76 -18.23
N MET A 512 -28.24 19.70 -16.90
CA MET A 512 -28.83 18.64 -16.09
C MET A 512 -30.36 18.64 -16.19
N ASN A 513 -30.97 19.83 -16.16
CA ASN A 513 -32.42 19.99 -16.26
C ASN A 513 -32.94 19.78 -17.69
N ASP A 514 -32.30 20.41 -18.67
CA ASP A 514 -32.82 20.50 -20.05
C ASP A 514 -32.51 19.26 -20.89
N VAL A 515 -31.37 18.59 -20.65
CA VAL A 515 -30.87 17.51 -21.51
C VAL A 515 -30.68 16.21 -20.74
N PHE A 516 -29.83 16.18 -19.71
CA PHE A 516 -29.46 14.92 -19.08
C PHE A 516 -30.65 14.21 -18.42
N ALA A 517 -31.56 14.97 -17.78
CA ALA A 517 -32.78 14.40 -17.21
C ALA A 517 -33.73 13.77 -18.24
N VAL A 518 -33.76 14.31 -19.47
CA VAL A 518 -34.58 13.80 -20.57
C VAL A 518 -33.92 12.55 -21.16
N GLU A 519 -32.62 12.63 -21.48
CA GLU A 519 -31.86 11.52 -22.05
C GLU A 519 -31.77 10.32 -21.09
N ALA A 520 -31.69 10.57 -19.78
CA ALA A 520 -31.70 9.52 -18.76
C ALA A 520 -32.98 8.68 -18.79
N ARG A 521 -34.10 9.22 -19.29
CA ARG A 521 -35.41 8.55 -19.35
C ARG A 521 -35.76 8.00 -20.73
N GLU A 522 -34.85 8.11 -21.71
CA GLU A 522 -35.09 7.60 -23.05
C GLU A 522 -35.15 6.06 -23.06
N SER A 523 -36.06 5.52 -23.86
CA SER A 523 -36.38 4.09 -23.94
C SER A 523 -35.63 3.36 -25.06
N ASN A 524 -35.01 4.10 -25.98
CA ASN A 524 -34.23 3.53 -27.08
C ASN A 524 -33.08 2.63 -26.56
N PRO A 525 -32.94 1.38 -27.02
CA PRO A 525 -31.88 0.46 -26.58
C PRO A 525 -30.46 1.00 -26.69
N ASN A 526 -30.18 1.83 -27.70
CA ASN A 526 -28.84 2.41 -27.89
C ASN A 526 -28.50 3.48 -26.83
N TYR A 527 -29.49 4.01 -26.11
CA TYR A 527 -29.27 5.02 -25.08
C TYR A 527 -28.63 4.48 -23.81
N ARG A 528 -28.52 3.15 -23.62
CA ARG A 528 -27.78 2.58 -22.48
C ARG A 528 -26.35 3.13 -22.37
N ILE A 529 -25.69 3.36 -23.51
CA ILE A 529 -24.35 3.95 -23.58
C ILE A 529 -24.36 5.40 -23.07
N ILE A 530 -25.35 6.20 -23.48
CA ILE A 530 -25.51 7.59 -23.04
C ILE A 530 -25.90 7.65 -21.56
N LYS A 531 -26.85 6.84 -21.10
CA LYS A 531 -27.27 6.78 -19.69
C LYS A 531 -26.11 6.45 -18.76
N ARG A 532 -25.31 5.44 -19.11
CA ARG A 532 -24.07 5.09 -18.40
C ARG A 532 -23.15 6.30 -18.31
N ARG A 533 -22.94 7.00 -19.44
CA ARG A 533 -22.05 8.15 -19.49
C ARG A 533 -22.60 9.37 -18.74
N ILE A 534 -23.91 9.57 -18.69
CA ILE A 534 -24.56 10.61 -17.88
C ILE A 534 -24.33 10.34 -16.40
N ALA A 535 -24.57 9.12 -15.92
CA ALA A 535 -24.31 8.74 -14.53
C ALA A 535 -22.85 9.02 -14.14
N TRP A 536 -21.91 8.54 -14.96
CA TRP A 536 -20.48 8.79 -14.76
C TRP A 536 -20.14 10.28 -14.79
N LEU A 537 -20.68 11.05 -15.73
CA LEU A 537 -20.41 12.48 -15.88
C LEU A 537 -20.85 13.26 -14.63
N ILE A 538 -22.05 12.97 -14.12
CA ILE A 538 -22.58 13.61 -12.92
C ILE A 538 -21.69 13.27 -11.71
N GLY A 539 -21.35 11.99 -11.51
CA GLY A 539 -20.45 11.55 -10.44
C GLY A 539 -19.12 12.32 -10.45
N LYS A 540 -18.46 12.41 -11.60
CA LYS A 540 -17.20 13.17 -11.75
C LYS A 540 -17.35 14.66 -11.50
N TRP A 541 -18.40 15.28 -12.00
CA TRP A 541 -18.64 16.71 -11.80
C TRP A 541 -18.88 17.07 -10.34
N VAL A 542 -19.59 16.22 -9.60
CA VAL A 542 -19.82 16.41 -8.16
C VAL A 542 -18.54 16.16 -7.37
N LEU A 543 -17.84 15.06 -7.65
CA LEU A 543 -16.58 14.69 -6.98
C LEU A 543 -15.50 15.78 -7.15
N GLU A 544 -15.37 16.37 -8.34
CA GLU A 544 -14.44 17.49 -8.59
C GLU A 544 -14.94 18.85 -8.06
N SER A 545 -16.04 18.88 -7.28
CA SER A 545 -16.66 20.10 -6.75
C SER A 545 -17.02 21.12 -7.84
N CYS A 546 -17.42 20.63 -9.02
CA CYS A 546 -17.84 21.47 -10.14
C CYS A 546 -19.35 21.77 -10.11
N THR A 547 -20.12 20.94 -9.42
CA THR A 547 -21.52 21.21 -9.08
C THR A 547 -21.80 20.78 -7.64
N SER A 548 -22.80 21.37 -6.99
CA SER A 548 -23.14 21.04 -5.60
C SER A 548 -23.84 19.67 -5.52
N PRO A 549 -23.46 18.78 -4.59
CA PRO A 549 -24.18 17.53 -4.34
C PRO A 549 -25.62 17.76 -3.84
N ASN A 550 -25.97 18.98 -3.41
CA ASN A 550 -27.28 19.29 -2.85
C ASN A 550 -28.34 19.64 -3.90
N ASN A 551 -27.99 19.60 -5.18
CA ASN A 551 -28.96 19.76 -6.26
C ASN A 551 -29.84 18.50 -6.35
N GLN A 552 -31.15 18.65 -6.09
CA GLN A 552 -32.11 17.55 -6.09
C GLN A 552 -32.17 16.80 -7.42
N LYS A 553 -31.89 17.47 -8.55
CA LYS A 553 -31.91 16.86 -9.88
C LYS A 553 -30.86 15.77 -10.08
N ILE A 554 -29.72 15.89 -9.39
CA ILE A 554 -28.66 14.86 -9.39
C ILE A 554 -29.23 13.54 -8.90
N TRP A 555 -29.89 13.59 -7.74
CA TRP A 555 -30.46 12.41 -7.10
C TRP A 555 -31.65 11.86 -7.89
N GLU A 556 -32.50 12.72 -8.46
CA GLU A 556 -33.58 12.27 -9.36
C GLU A 556 -33.06 11.47 -10.56
N ILE A 557 -31.93 11.86 -11.14
CA ILE A 557 -31.33 11.18 -12.29
C ILE A 557 -30.63 9.90 -11.84
N ILE A 558 -29.70 9.98 -10.89
CA ILE A 558 -28.88 8.84 -10.47
C ILE A 558 -29.75 7.72 -9.91
N VAL A 559 -30.70 8.05 -9.03
CA VAL A 559 -31.59 7.04 -8.40
C VAL A 559 -32.57 6.46 -9.41
N TYR A 560 -33.00 7.24 -10.41
CA TYR A 560 -33.76 6.70 -11.54
C TYR A 560 -32.93 5.67 -12.33
N LEU A 561 -31.68 6.01 -12.68
CA LEU A 561 -30.80 5.10 -13.43
C LEU A 561 -30.46 3.83 -12.64
N LEU A 562 -30.35 3.94 -11.31
CA LEU A 562 -30.11 2.81 -10.41
C LEU A 562 -31.25 1.76 -10.48
N GLN A 563 -32.50 2.21 -10.61
CA GLN A 563 -33.70 1.36 -10.67
C GLN A 563 -34.19 1.04 -12.10
N ASP A 564 -33.55 1.57 -13.15
CA ASP A 564 -34.05 1.46 -14.53
C ASP A 564 -33.80 0.06 -15.10
N HIS A 565 -34.87 -0.72 -15.25
CA HIS A 565 -34.90 -2.03 -15.91
C HIS A 565 -35.54 -1.98 -17.31
N GLY A 566 -35.71 -0.77 -17.87
CA GLY A 566 -36.30 -0.58 -19.19
C GLY A 566 -35.38 -1.04 -20.33
N PRO A 567 -35.90 -1.11 -21.57
CA PRO A 567 -35.15 -1.59 -22.73
C PRO A 567 -33.94 -0.73 -23.12
N GLY A 568 -33.88 0.51 -22.64
CA GLY A 568 -32.75 1.43 -22.80
C GLY A 568 -31.75 1.43 -21.64
N SER A 569 -31.77 0.42 -20.77
CA SER A 569 -30.89 0.28 -19.60
C SER A 569 -30.35 -1.16 -19.49
N ASP A 570 -29.25 -1.33 -18.76
CA ASP A 570 -28.63 -2.63 -18.50
C ASP A 570 -27.82 -2.61 -17.18
N THR A 571 -27.16 -3.73 -16.88
CA THR A 571 -26.29 -3.90 -15.71
C THR A 571 -25.17 -2.84 -15.65
N VAL A 572 -24.59 -2.46 -16.79
CA VAL A 572 -23.52 -1.44 -16.84
C VAL A 572 -24.04 -0.08 -16.40
N VAL A 573 -25.25 0.31 -16.85
CA VAL A 573 -25.90 1.56 -16.41
C VAL A 573 -26.13 1.55 -14.90
N ARG A 574 -26.72 0.48 -14.36
CA ARG A 574 -27.05 0.37 -12.93
C ARG A 574 -25.82 0.34 -12.03
N LEU A 575 -24.77 -0.39 -12.41
CA LEU A 575 -23.49 -0.40 -11.69
C LEU A 575 -22.80 0.96 -11.73
N THR A 576 -22.82 1.64 -12.88
CA THR A 576 -22.26 2.99 -13.00
C THR A 576 -23.06 4.00 -12.17
N ALA A 577 -24.39 3.86 -12.10
CA ALA A 577 -25.23 4.69 -11.25
C ALA A 577 -24.95 4.47 -9.75
N ALA A 578 -24.70 3.22 -9.32
CA ALA A 578 -24.27 2.93 -7.95
C ALA A 578 -22.95 3.63 -7.60
N ALA A 579 -21.95 3.54 -8.48
CA ALA A 579 -20.67 4.22 -8.30
C ALA A 579 -20.84 5.76 -8.29
N ALA A 580 -21.66 6.32 -9.17
CA ALA A 580 -21.95 7.75 -9.21
C ALA A 580 -22.68 8.24 -7.94
N LEU A 581 -23.59 7.43 -7.41
CA LEU A 581 -24.29 7.70 -6.16
C LEU A 581 -23.29 7.85 -5.00
N ARG A 582 -22.32 6.93 -4.91
CA ARG A 582 -21.22 7.00 -3.94
C ARG A 582 -20.41 8.29 -4.11
N GLU A 583 -19.95 8.57 -5.33
CA GLU A 583 -19.14 9.76 -5.62
C GLU A 583 -19.86 11.06 -5.25
N CYS A 584 -21.18 11.11 -5.41
CA CYS A 584 -21.96 12.29 -5.03
C CYS A 584 -22.18 12.40 -3.52
N ALA A 585 -22.35 11.28 -2.81
CA ALA A 585 -22.59 11.27 -1.37
C ALA A 585 -21.31 11.53 -0.56
N ASP A 586 -20.16 11.10 -1.06
CA ASP A 586 -18.85 11.34 -0.44
C ASP A 586 -18.27 12.74 -0.74
N ALA A 587 -18.97 13.52 -1.57
CA ALA A 587 -18.50 14.83 -1.98
C ALA A 587 -18.54 15.87 -0.86
N ILE A 588 -17.57 16.79 -0.88
CA ILE A 588 -17.49 17.89 0.08
C ILE A 588 -18.76 18.73 0.02
N GLY A 589 -19.37 18.99 1.19
CA GLY A 589 -20.58 19.78 1.31
C GLY A 589 -21.89 19.02 1.06
N PHE A 590 -21.85 17.68 1.02
CA PHE A 590 -23.04 16.84 1.02
C PHE A 590 -23.91 17.11 2.25
N GLU A 591 -25.20 17.40 2.03
CA GLU A 591 -26.21 17.56 3.09
C GLU A 591 -27.15 16.33 3.13
N PRO A 592 -27.09 15.49 4.17
CA PRO A 592 -27.89 14.26 4.26
C PRO A 592 -29.40 14.51 4.16
N ALA A 593 -29.88 15.64 4.68
CA ALA A 593 -31.29 16.03 4.63
C ALA A 593 -31.83 16.21 3.20
N ARG A 594 -30.97 16.60 2.24
CA ARG A 594 -31.35 16.77 0.82
C ARG A 594 -31.48 15.44 0.09
N PHE A 595 -30.71 14.44 0.52
CA PHE A 595 -30.75 13.09 -0.03
C PHE A 595 -31.80 12.19 0.65
N ALA A 596 -32.24 12.52 1.87
CA ALA A 596 -33.20 11.73 2.64
C ALA A 596 -34.44 11.23 1.87
N PRO A 597 -35.10 12.02 0.98
CA PRO A 597 -36.25 11.55 0.20
C PRO A 597 -35.96 10.39 -0.75
N PHE A 598 -34.68 10.16 -1.09
CA PHE A 598 -34.25 9.15 -2.05
C PHE A 598 -33.77 7.85 -1.39
N LEU A 599 -33.57 7.83 -0.07
CA LEU A 599 -33.08 6.66 0.68
C LEU A 599 -33.98 5.43 0.52
N SER A 600 -35.30 5.64 0.48
CA SER A 600 -36.29 4.57 0.34
C SER A 600 -36.21 3.82 -0.99
N THR A 601 -35.55 4.40 -1.99
CA THR A 601 -35.29 3.75 -3.28
C THR A 601 -33.83 3.32 -3.39
N ALA A 602 -32.88 4.18 -3.00
CA ALA A 602 -31.46 3.92 -3.15
C ALA A 602 -31.00 2.67 -2.37
N VAL A 603 -31.37 2.55 -1.09
CA VAL A 603 -30.91 1.44 -0.23
C VAL A 603 -31.42 0.08 -0.72
N PRO A 604 -32.73 -0.13 -0.98
CA PRO A 604 -33.21 -1.39 -1.53
C PRO A 604 -32.60 -1.73 -2.89
N GLN A 605 -32.41 -0.73 -3.77
CA GLN A 605 -31.84 -0.96 -5.10
C GLN A 605 -30.35 -1.33 -5.05
N LEU A 606 -29.55 -0.73 -4.16
CA LEU A 606 -28.17 -1.16 -3.94
C LEU A 606 -28.11 -2.61 -3.42
N MET A 607 -28.95 -2.97 -2.46
CA MET A 607 -29.04 -4.36 -1.97
C MET A 607 -29.45 -5.33 -3.08
N GLN A 608 -30.39 -4.94 -3.94
CA GLN A 608 -30.84 -5.74 -5.07
C GLN A 608 -29.72 -5.93 -6.10
N ILE A 609 -29.01 -4.87 -6.51
CA ILE A 609 -27.90 -4.97 -7.46
C ILE A 609 -26.78 -5.85 -6.91
N MET A 610 -26.46 -5.73 -5.62
CA MET A 610 -25.46 -6.57 -4.95
C MET A 610 -25.87 -8.05 -4.94
N ALA A 611 -27.16 -8.35 -4.78
CA ALA A 611 -27.67 -9.73 -4.85
C ALA A 611 -27.69 -10.28 -6.29
N GLU A 612 -28.01 -9.45 -7.28
CA GLU A 612 -28.09 -9.80 -8.70
C GLU A 612 -26.73 -9.93 -9.40
N ALA A 613 -25.68 -9.29 -8.88
CA ALA A 613 -24.37 -9.31 -9.51
C ALA A 613 -23.74 -10.70 -9.49
N ASP A 614 -23.19 -11.12 -10.63
CA ASP A 614 -22.57 -12.43 -10.82
C ASP A 614 -21.15 -12.45 -10.25
N THR A 615 -20.42 -11.33 -10.34
CA THR A 615 -19.03 -11.27 -9.90
C THR A 615 -18.89 -10.64 -8.51
N LEU A 616 -18.02 -11.23 -7.69
CA LEU A 616 -17.76 -10.76 -6.32
C LEU A 616 -17.12 -9.36 -6.30
N GLU A 617 -16.37 -8.97 -7.34
CA GLU A 617 -15.84 -7.61 -7.48
C GLU A 617 -16.97 -6.58 -7.70
N SER A 618 -17.99 -6.88 -8.51
CA SER A 618 -19.16 -6.01 -8.66
C SER A 618 -19.96 -5.91 -7.35
N LYS A 619 -20.16 -7.03 -6.65
CA LYS A 619 -20.82 -7.02 -5.32
C LYS A 619 -20.11 -6.08 -4.35
N ARG A 620 -18.77 -6.17 -4.27
CA ARG A 620 -17.95 -5.29 -3.42
C ARG A 620 -18.05 -3.82 -3.80
N LYS A 621 -18.08 -3.47 -5.09
CA LYS A 621 -18.25 -2.07 -5.52
C LYS A 621 -19.61 -1.48 -5.13
N VAL A 622 -20.66 -2.29 -5.23
CA VAL A 622 -22.01 -1.89 -4.80
C VAL A 622 -22.07 -1.77 -3.28
N ASP A 623 -21.44 -2.68 -2.56
CA ASP A 623 -21.30 -2.63 -1.11
C ASP A 623 -20.53 -1.40 -0.63
N GLU A 624 -19.42 -1.03 -1.28
CA GLU A 624 -18.72 0.25 -1.02
C GLU A 624 -19.65 1.46 -1.19
N SER A 625 -20.52 1.43 -2.20
CA SER A 625 -21.49 2.50 -2.44
C SER A 625 -22.55 2.55 -1.34
N LEU A 626 -23.03 1.39 -0.88
CA LEU A 626 -23.94 1.28 0.25
C LEU A 626 -23.30 1.79 1.54
N ASN A 627 -22.04 1.43 1.81
CA ASN A 627 -21.31 1.83 3.01
C ASN A 627 -21.15 3.34 3.12
N THR A 628 -20.81 4.01 2.02
CA THR A 628 -20.81 5.48 1.98
C THR A 628 -22.18 6.06 2.26
N ILE A 629 -23.26 5.49 1.70
CA ILE A 629 -24.62 5.97 1.98
C ILE A 629 -25.02 5.79 3.44
N ILE A 630 -24.69 4.65 4.06
CA ILE A 630 -24.95 4.38 5.47
C ILE A 630 -24.23 5.43 6.35
N GLU A 631 -22.93 5.63 6.10
CA GLU A 631 -22.09 6.55 6.87
C GLU A 631 -22.56 8.00 6.74
N GLN A 632 -22.77 8.47 5.50
CA GLN A 632 -23.15 9.85 5.24
C GLN A 632 -24.59 10.15 5.69
N SER A 633 -25.48 9.15 5.72
CA SER A 633 -26.87 9.35 6.17
C SER A 633 -27.02 9.39 7.69
N GLY A 634 -26.05 8.82 8.44
CA GLY A 634 -26.10 8.72 9.90
C GLY A 634 -27.42 8.11 10.38
N THR A 635 -28.07 8.75 11.36
CA THR A 635 -29.32 8.26 11.99
C THR A 635 -30.53 8.24 11.04
N LEU A 636 -30.45 8.85 9.84
CA LEU A 636 -31.50 8.75 8.83
C LEU A 636 -31.63 7.33 8.25
N ILE A 637 -30.62 6.47 8.45
CA ILE A 637 -30.63 5.08 7.95
C ILE A 637 -31.48 4.14 8.82
N THR A 638 -31.82 4.54 10.05
CA THR A 638 -32.52 3.68 11.02
C THR A 638 -33.79 3.00 10.48
N PRO A 639 -34.66 3.64 9.67
CA PRO A 639 -35.84 2.98 9.10
C PRO A 639 -35.51 1.83 8.13
N PHE A 640 -34.29 1.76 7.61
CA PHE A 640 -33.84 0.82 6.59
C PHE A 640 -32.96 -0.31 7.15
N MET A 641 -32.74 -0.36 8.47
CA MET A 641 -31.89 -1.38 9.10
C MET A 641 -32.29 -2.80 8.66
N GLN A 642 -33.58 -3.13 8.68
CA GLN A 642 -34.04 -4.47 8.31
C GLN A 642 -33.73 -4.79 6.85
N VAL A 643 -33.96 -3.83 5.94
CA VAL A 643 -33.67 -3.98 4.50
C VAL A 643 -32.20 -4.29 4.25
N ILE A 644 -31.30 -3.67 5.02
CA ILE A 644 -29.84 -3.89 4.90
C ILE A 644 -29.44 -5.23 5.51
N THR A 645 -29.98 -5.56 6.69
CA THR A 645 -29.50 -6.68 7.52
C THR A 645 -30.06 -8.04 7.14
N GLU A 646 -31.29 -8.10 6.62
CA GLU A 646 -31.97 -9.35 6.28
C GLU A 646 -31.23 -10.15 5.18
N PRO A 647 -30.67 -9.55 4.11
CA PRO A 647 -29.94 -10.29 3.08
C PRO A 647 -28.52 -10.72 3.46
N ILE A 648 -27.89 -10.08 4.45
CA ILE A 648 -26.45 -10.27 4.77
C ILE A 648 -26.11 -11.74 5.09
N PRO A 649 -26.87 -12.48 5.91
CA PRO A 649 -26.56 -13.88 6.17
C PRO A 649 -26.51 -14.75 4.91
N GLN A 650 -27.40 -14.51 3.95
CA GLN A 650 -27.39 -15.26 2.69
C GLN A 650 -26.18 -14.87 1.83
N LEU A 651 -25.90 -13.57 1.69
CA LEU A 651 -24.73 -13.08 0.95
C LEU A 651 -23.41 -13.60 1.55
N TRP A 652 -23.36 -13.72 2.88
CA TRP A 652 -22.22 -14.28 3.59
C TRP A 652 -22.00 -15.77 3.29
N VAL A 653 -23.08 -16.54 3.21
CA VAL A 653 -23.03 -17.96 2.82
C VAL A 653 -22.64 -18.10 1.34
N ASP A 654 -23.25 -17.32 0.46
CA ASP A 654 -22.99 -17.32 -0.99
C ASP A 654 -21.55 -16.89 -1.33
N ALA A 655 -20.90 -16.12 -0.46
CA ALA A 655 -19.50 -15.74 -0.62
C ALA A 655 -18.52 -16.94 -0.50
N GLU A 656 -18.97 -18.05 0.10
CA GLU A 656 -18.16 -19.26 0.35
C GLU A 656 -16.76 -18.94 0.92
N GLY A 657 -15.71 -19.11 0.10
CA GLY A 657 -14.30 -18.86 0.44
C GLY A 657 -13.74 -17.50 -0.02
N ASP A 658 -14.58 -16.59 -0.51
CA ASP A 658 -14.16 -15.23 -0.85
C ASP A 658 -14.12 -14.35 0.40
N PHE A 659 -12.93 -14.25 0.98
CA PHE A 659 -12.71 -13.44 2.18
C PHE A 659 -12.80 -11.93 1.92
N LEU A 660 -12.59 -11.46 0.68
CA LEU A 660 -12.65 -10.03 0.39
C LEU A 660 -14.09 -9.52 0.39
N PHE A 661 -15.04 -10.31 -0.13
CA PHE A 661 -16.44 -9.96 -0.06
C PHE A 661 -16.99 -10.13 1.37
N LYS A 662 -16.59 -11.18 2.09
CA LYS A 662 -16.93 -11.33 3.52
C LYS A 662 -16.43 -10.15 4.36
N ALA A 663 -15.19 -9.71 4.16
CA ALA A 663 -14.65 -8.52 4.82
C ALA A 663 -15.50 -7.27 4.52
N SER A 664 -15.91 -7.09 3.25
CA SER A 664 -16.81 -6.00 2.84
C SER A 664 -18.12 -6.01 3.63
N LEU A 665 -18.78 -7.17 3.76
CA LEU A 665 -20.01 -7.32 4.54
C LEU A 665 -19.81 -6.99 6.03
N LEU A 666 -18.66 -7.33 6.62
CA LEU A 666 -18.34 -6.94 8.00
C LEU A 666 -18.23 -5.42 8.13
N VAL A 667 -17.63 -4.75 7.16
CA VAL A 667 -17.58 -3.28 7.11
C VAL A 667 -18.99 -2.70 7.04
N THR A 668 -19.88 -3.28 6.23
CA THR A 668 -21.29 -2.85 6.11
C THR A 668 -22.03 -2.91 7.43
N VAL A 669 -21.89 -4.02 8.16
CA VAL A 669 -22.51 -4.16 9.49
C VAL A 669 -21.86 -3.20 10.48
N THR A 670 -20.55 -2.99 10.42
CA THR A 670 -19.82 -2.04 11.29
C THR A 670 -20.32 -0.62 11.08
N LYS A 671 -20.38 -0.15 9.83
CA LYS A 671 -20.87 1.18 9.47
C LYS A 671 -22.34 1.36 9.86
N LEU A 672 -23.16 0.33 9.71
CA LEU A 672 -24.54 0.37 10.15
C LEU A 672 -24.66 0.55 11.66
N VAL A 673 -23.89 -0.22 12.44
CA VAL A 673 -23.84 -0.12 13.90
C VAL A 673 -23.41 1.28 14.35
N GLU A 674 -22.38 1.84 13.73
CA GLU A 674 -21.88 3.20 14.02
C GLU A 674 -22.91 4.29 13.65
N ALA A 675 -23.62 4.13 12.52
CA ALA A 675 -24.61 5.09 12.06
C ALA A 675 -25.87 5.14 12.94
N VAL A 676 -26.33 3.99 13.45
CA VAL A 676 -27.56 3.89 14.25
C VAL A 676 -27.35 4.10 15.75
N LYS A 677 -26.09 4.12 16.22
CA LYS A 677 -25.67 4.45 17.58
C LYS A 677 -26.38 3.58 18.64
N ASP A 678 -27.07 4.22 19.59
CA ASP A 678 -27.81 3.60 20.69
C ASP A 678 -28.96 2.68 20.22
N ASN A 679 -29.42 2.83 18.98
CA ASN A 679 -30.41 1.93 18.36
C ASN A 679 -29.79 0.64 17.79
N SER A 680 -28.51 0.36 18.03
CA SER A 680 -27.79 -0.82 17.52
C SER A 680 -28.14 -2.13 18.24
N SER A 681 -28.74 -2.10 19.43
CA SER A 681 -29.03 -3.30 20.23
C SER A 681 -29.81 -4.41 19.49
N PRO A 682 -30.79 -4.13 18.60
CA PRO A 682 -31.48 -5.16 17.82
C PRO A 682 -30.59 -5.91 16.81
N LEU A 683 -29.38 -5.41 16.50
CA LEU A 683 -28.44 -6.01 15.54
C LEU A 683 -27.63 -7.17 16.14
N GLY A 684 -27.67 -7.37 17.46
CA GLY A 684 -26.93 -8.43 18.16
C GLY A 684 -27.06 -9.84 17.55
N PRO A 685 -28.25 -10.31 17.15
CA PRO A 685 -28.43 -11.61 16.50
C PRO A 685 -27.70 -11.78 15.16
N LEU A 686 -27.32 -10.69 14.48
CA LEU A 686 -26.50 -10.71 13.28
C LEU A 686 -25.01 -10.52 13.61
N VAL A 687 -24.70 -9.55 14.46
CA VAL A 687 -23.32 -9.15 14.81
C VAL A 687 -22.56 -10.30 15.49
N VAL A 688 -23.17 -10.97 16.48
CA VAL A 688 -22.49 -11.98 17.29
C VAL A 688 -22.08 -13.21 16.47
N PRO A 689 -22.94 -13.81 15.62
CA PRO A 689 -22.53 -14.89 14.73
C PRO A 689 -21.43 -14.50 13.74
N LEU A 690 -21.51 -13.30 13.14
CA LEU A 690 -20.50 -12.83 12.18
C LEU A 690 -19.11 -12.71 12.81
N ILE A 691 -19.02 -12.14 14.02
CA ILE A 691 -17.75 -12.05 14.76
C ILE A 691 -17.21 -13.45 15.09
N ARG A 692 -18.08 -14.39 15.49
CA ARG A 692 -17.63 -15.77 15.78
C ARG A 692 -17.07 -16.46 14.56
N GLU A 693 -17.72 -16.30 13.41
CA GLU A 693 -17.29 -16.93 12.17
C GLU A 693 -16.02 -16.28 11.61
N SER A 694 -15.90 -14.94 11.67
CA SER A 694 -14.68 -14.25 11.24
C SER A 694 -13.45 -14.70 12.05
N LEU A 695 -13.66 -15.10 13.30
CA LEU A 695 -12.62 -15.58 14.22
C LEU A 695 -12.52 -17.12 14.27
N SER A 696 -13.23 -17.85 13.40
CA SER A 696 -13.15 -19.31 13.37
C SER A 696 -11.82 -19.80 12.76
N PRO A 697 -11.38 -21.03 13.06
CA PRO A 697 -10.23 -21.63 12.38
C PRO A 697 -10.43 -21.60 10.87
N GLY A 698 -9.42 -21.15 10.13
CA GLY A 698 -9.46 -20.98 8.67
C GLY A 698 -9.85 -19.57 8.20
N CYS A 699 -10.79 -18.92 8.88
CA CYS A 699 -11.25 -17.56 8.57
C CYS A 699 -10.39 -16.49 9.23
N ILE A 700 -9.92 -16.76 10.45
CA ILE A 700 -9.22 -15.79 11.31
C ILE A 700 -8.00 -15.13 10.65
N ILE A 701 -7.28 -15.82 9.76
CA ILE A 701 -6.08 -15.28 9.10
C ILE A 701 -6.44 -14.15 8.12
N GLN A 702 -7.67 -14.13 7.61
CA GLN A 702 -8.11 -13.19 6.57
C GLN A 702 -9.13 -12.17 7.10
N LEU A 703 -9.87 -12.50 8.16
CA LEU A 703 -11.02 -11.73 8.63
C LEU A 703 -10.89 -11.23 10.08
N ASP A 704 -9.79 -11.50 10.79
CA ASP A 704 -9.63 -11.06 12.18
C ASP A 704 -9.63 -9.53 12.30
N GLY A 705 -8.95 -8.81 11.42
CA GLY A 705 -8.97 -7.35 11.38
C GLY A 705 -10.39 -6.77 11.30
N ASP A 706 -11.16 -7.20 10.30
CA ASP A 706 -12.54 -6.72 10.08
C ASP A 706 -13.50 -7.21 11.17
N GLY A 707 -13.33 -8.44 11.65
CA GLY A 707 -14.13 -9.02 12.73
C GLY A 707 -13.92 -8.28 14.05
N LEU A 708 -12.67 -7.91 14.38
CA LEU A 708 -12.37 -7.11 15.57
C LEU A 708 -12.87 -5.67 15.43
N ASN A 709 -12.85 -5.09 14.24
CA ASN A 709 -13.44 -3.77 13.98
C ASN A 709 -14.96 -3.78 14.21
N LEU A 710 -15.67 -4.77 13.66
CA LEU A 710 -17.10 -4.95 13.91
C LEU A 710 -17.39 -5.12 15.40
N TRP A 711 -16.57 -5.92 16.08
CA TRP A 711 -16.72 -6.15 17.52
C TRP A 711 -16.54 -4.85 18.32
N LEU A 712 -15.46 -4.11 18.05
CA LEU A 712 -15.20 -2.84 18.72
C LEU A 712 -16.30 -1.81 18.44
N GLY A 713 -16.75 -1.69 17.19
CA GLY A 713 -17.86 -0.80 16.81
C GLY A 713 -19.16 -1.15 17.52
N ALA A 714 -19.46 -2.44 17.67
CA ALA A 714 -20.62 -2.92 18.41
C ALA A 714 -20.57 -2.62 19.91
N LEU A 715 -19.40 -2.78 20.55
CA LEU A 715 -19.24 -2.43 21.96
C LEU A 715 -19.37 -0.93 22.19
N ARG A 716 -18.73 -0.12 21.34
CA ARG A 716 -18.75 1.35 21.44
C ARG A 716 -20.13 1.97 21.22
N ASN A 717 -21.07 1.27 20.58
CA ASN A 717 -22.39 1.83 20.26
C ASN A 717 -23.54 1.14 21.00
N THR A 718 -23.29 0.06 21.75
CA THR A 718 -24.34 -0.60 22.53
C THR A 718 -24.59 0.08 23.87
N VAL A 719 -25.84 0.04 24.34
CA VAL A 719 -26.22 0.49 25.70
C VAL A 719 -26.02 -0.63 26.73
N THR A 720 -26.00 -1.89 26.30
CA THR A 720 -25.76 -3.05 27.18
C THR A 720 -25.11 -4.20 26.42
N VAL A 721 -24.26 -4.98 27.10
CA VAL A 721 -23.66 -6.21 26.55
C VAL A 721 -24.53 -7.45 26.75
N ALA A 722 -25.55 -7.35 27.59
CA ALA A 722 -26.44 -8.45 27.95
C ALA A 722 -27.70 -8.47 27.08
N SER A 723 -28.22 -9.66 26.79
CA SER A 723 -29.57 -9.83 26.23
C SER A 723 -30.57 -10.13 27.34
N SER A 724 -31.74 -9.49 27.31
CA SER A 724 -32.87 -9.81 28.19
C SER A 724 -33.59 -11.11 27.81
N ASP A 725 -33.39 -11.59 26.58
CA ASP A 725 -34.25 -12.60 25.94
C ASP A 725 -33.54 -13.93 25.65
N GLY A 726 -32.33 -14.13 26.21
CA GLY A 726 -31.55 -15.36 26.04
C GLY A 726 -30.95 -15.58 24.63
N ARG A 727 -30.98 -14.54 23.78
CA ARG A 727 -30.33 -14.56 22.45
C ARG A 727 -28.82 -14.33 22.57
N PRO A 728 -28.01 -14.75 21.58
CA PRO A 728 -26.58 -14.46 21.56
C PRO A 728 -26.33 -12.96 21.77
N CYS A 729 -25.45 -12.66 22.71
CA CYS A 729 -25.15 -11.28 23.10
C CYS A 729 -23.64 -11.04 23.07
N LEU A 730 -23.24 -9.78 23.11
CA LEU A 730 -21.82 -9.41 23.08
C LEU A 730 -21.07 -10.01 24.27
N ARG A 731 -21.71 -10.14 25.45
CA ARG A 731 -21.11 -10.80 26.61
C ARG A 731 -20.63 -12.23 26.31
N ASP A 732 -21.32 -12.97 25.44
CA ASP A 732 -20.96 -14.36 25.10
C ASP A 732 -19.67 -14.46 24.26
N LEU A 733 -19.11 -13.34 23.80
CA LEU A 733 -17.85 -13.27 23.06
C LEU A 733 -16.65 -13.03 23.98
N PHE A 734 -16.86 -12.58 25.22
CA PHE A 734 -15.78 -12.19 26.13
C PHE A 734 -14.72 -13.30 26.37
N PRO A 735 -15.08 -14.59 26.53
CA PRO A 735 -14.08 -15.65 26.63
C PRO A 735 -13.14 -15.74 25.43
N GLN A 736 -13.65 -15.44 24.23
CA GLN A 736 -12.84 -15.40 23.01
C GLN A 736 -11.90 -14.20 22.99
N ALA A 737 -12.32 -13.04 23.53
CA ALA A 737 -11.45 -11.86 23.66
C ALA A 737 -10.24 -12.16 24.56
N MET A 738 -10.47 -12.85 25.69
CA MET A 738 -9.39 -13.27 26.59
C MET A 738 -8.43 -14.26 25.91
N ALA A 739 -8.96 -15.23 25.16
CA ALA A 739 -8.14 -16.17 24.43
C ALA A 739 -7.27 -15.46 23.37
N LEU A 740 -7.84 -14.49 22.65
CA LEU A 740 -7.12 -13.70 21.66
C LEU A 740 -6.06 -12.81 22.30
N LEU A 741 -6.35 -12.16 23.43
CA LEU A 741 -5.39 -11.35 24.19
C LEU A 741 -4.12 -12.15 24.53
N ALA A 742 -4.29 -13.44 24.85
CA ALA A 742 -3.18 -14.32 25.20
C ALA A 742 -2.40 -14.87 24.00
N THR A 743 -3.00 -14.92 22.80
CA THR A 743 -2.48 -15.71 21.66
C THR A 743 -2.25 -14.93 20.38
N ASN A 744 -3.08 -13.94 20.04
CA ASN A 744 -2.95 -13.13 18.82
C ASN A 744 -2.20 -11.83 19.14
N LEU A 745 -0.89 -11.87 18.96
CA LEU A 745 -0.01 -10.74 19.26
C LEU A 745 0.06 -9.70 18.13
N ASP A 746 -0.32 -10.08 16.91
CA ASP A 746 -0.26 -9.20 15.74
C ASP A 746 -1.32 -8.09 15.81
N LEU A 747 -2.50 -8.39 16.38
CA LEU A 747 -3.61 -7.46 16.55
C LEU A 747 -3.86 -7.06 18.02
N LEU A 748 -2.83 -7.16 18.85
CA LEU A 748 -2.93 -6.99 20.30
C LEU A 748 -3.48 -5.61 20.71
N GLY A 749 -3.13 -4.55 19.99
CA GLY A 749 -3.66 -3.20 20.24
C GLY A 749 -5.18 -3.13 20.07
N SER A 750 -5.72 -3.69 18.99
CA SER A 750 -7.17 -3.74 18.75
C SER A 750 -7.90 -4.61 19.78
N ILE A 751 -7.32 -5.75 20.14
CA ILE A 751 -7.87 -6.63 21.17
C ILE A 751 -7.89 -5.91 22.53
N THR A 752 -6.84 -5.17 22.87
CA THR A 752 -6.78 -4.39 24.11
C THR A 752 -7.88 -3.33 24.17
N ARG A 753 -8.19 -2.64 23.06
CA ARG A 753 -9.32 -1.70 22.97
C ARG A 753 -10.67 -2.38 23.18
N ILE A 754 -10.85 -3.60 22.66
CA ILE A 754 -12.05 -4.42 22.93
C ILE A 754 -12.17 -4.73 24.43
N MET A 755 -11.07 -5.12 25.09
CA MET A 755 -11.05 -5.35 26.54
C MET A 755 -11.46 -4.10 27.33
N GLU A 756 -10.91 -2.93 26.95
CA GLU A 756 -11.26 -1.65 27.58
C GLU A 756 -12.74 -1.32 27.44
N SER A 757 -13.30 -1.54 26.25
CA SER A 757 -14.73 -1.34 25.95
C SER A 757 -15.61 -2.22 26.86
N TYR A 758 -15.24 -3.49 27.02
CA TYR A 758 -15.90 -4.38 27.97
C TYR A 758 -15.81 -3.92 29.42
N PHE A 759 -14.66 -3.39 29.85
CA PHE A 759 -14.50 -2.91 31.22
C PHE A 759 -15.40 -1.70 31.48
N LEU A 760 -15.50 -0.79 30.52
CA LEU A 760 -16.36 0.40 30.63
C LEU A 760 -17.86 0.03 30.69
N LEU A 761 -18.26 -1.04 30.01
CA LEU A 761 -19.65 -1.50 29.98
C LEU A 761 -20.04 -2.37 31.18
N ASP A 762 -19.19 -3.30 31.63
CA ASP A 762 -19.57 -4.32 32.62
C ASP A 762 -18.40 -4.97 33.40
N ALA A 763 -17.40 -4.18 33.82
CA ALA A 763 -16.20 -4.70 34.51
C ALA A 763 -16.49 -5.55 35.77
N ALA A 764 -17.49 -5.18 36.58
CA ALA A 764 -17.79 -5.90 37.83
C ALA A 764 -18.22 -7.35 37.56
N HIS A 765 -19.15 -7.54 36.63
CA HIS A 765 -19.63 -8.88 36.26
C HIS A 765 -18.53 -9.74 35.62
N ILE A 766 -17.67 -9.12 34.80
CA ILE A 766 -16.52 -9.78 34.18
C ILE A 766 -15.59 -10.35 35.26
N LEU A 767 -15.26 -9.56 36.28
CA LEU A 767 -14.39 -10.02 37.36
C LEU A 767 -15.05 -11.10 38.22
N GLU A 768 -16.35 -10.97 38.51
CA GLU A 768 -17.09 -12.01 39.23
C GLU A 768 -17.07 -13.37 38.52
N THR A 769 -17.01 -13.36 37.19
CA THR A 769 -17.12 -14.59 36.37
C THR A 769 -15.76 -15.15 35.93
N SER A 770 -14.76 -14.29 35.67
CA SER A 770 -13.54 -14.70 34.95
C SER A 770 -12.26 -13.96 35.37
N ALA A 771 -12.20 -13.37 36.57
CA ALA A 771 -11.05 -12.56 37.00
C ALA A 771 -9.69 -13.27 36.87
N VAL A 772 -9.56 -14.52 37.35
CA VAL A 772 -8.27 -15.23 37.33
C VAL A 772 -7.80 -15.52 35.90
N ASP A 773 -8.71 -15.95 35.03
CA ASP A 773 -8.39 -16.28 33.64
C ASP A 773 -8.05 -15.02 32.83
N LEU A 774 -8.74 -13.91 33.10
CA LEU A 774 -8.43 -12.60 32.54
C LEU A 774 -6.99 -12.19 32.86
N PHE A 775 -6.61 -12.18 34.13
CA PHE A 775 -5.25 -11.78 34.52
C PHE A 775 -4.18 -12.77 34.00
N ARG A 776 -4.52 -14.05 33.85
CA ARG A 776 -3.62 -15.02 33.21
C ARG A 776 -3.44 -14.72 31.72
N ALA A 777 -4.46 -14.24 31.02
CA ALA A 777 -4.33 -13.81 29.63
C ALA A 777 -3.40 -12.59 29.49
N TYR A 778 -3.53 -11.59 30.38
CA TYR A 778 -2.60 -10.45 30.44
C TYR A 778 -1.16 -10.90 30.72
N LEU A 779 -0.97 -11.85 31.65
CA LEU A 779 0.36 -12.40 31.93
C LEU A 779 0.96 -13.10 30.70
N SER A 780 0.16 -13.90 29.99
CA SER A 780 0.59 -14.54 28.74
C SER A 780 1.04 -13.53 27.70
N ALA A 781 0.29 -12.44 27.52
CA ALA A 781 0.65 -11.36 26.61
C ALA A 781 1.97 -10.69 27.05
N LEU A 782 2.06 -10.21 28.30
CA LEU A 782 3.21 -9.46 28.81
C LEU A 782 4.52 -10.26 28.88
N THR A 783 4.44 -11.59 28.91
CA THR A 783 5.63 -12.46 28.92
C THR A 783 6.21 -12.72 27.52
N SER A 784 5.51 -12.33 26.46
CA SER A 784 5.99 -12.51 25.09
C SER A 784 6.99 -11.42 24.69
N LYS A 785 8.07 -11.82 24.00
CA LYS A 785 9.14 -10.92 23.52
C LYS A 785 8.71 -9.94 22.43
N ILE A 786 7.51 -10.09 21.88
CA ILE A 786 6.99 -9.29 20.75
C ILE A 786 6.19 -8.07 21.26
N VAL A 787 5.86 -8.04 22.56
CA VAL A 787 4.86 -7.13 23.13
C VAL A 787 5.40 -5.75 23.52
N ASP A 788 6.70 -5.48 23.33
CA ASP A 788 7.32 -4.19 23.70
C ASP A 788 6.56 -2.96 23.16
N VAL A 789 5.89 -3.08 22.01
CA VAL A 789 5.09 -2.00 21.41
C VAL A 789 3.75 -1.79 22.13
N ASN A 790 3.06 -2.86 22.55
CA ASN A 790 1.72 -2.80 23.14
C ASN A 790 1.70 -2.97 24.68
N ALA A 791 2.84 -3.24 25.30
CA ALA A 791 2.96 -3.44 26.75
C ALA A 791 2.40 -2.23 27.53
N LYS A 792 2.65 -1.02 27.02
CA LYS A 792 2.07 0.22 27.56
C LYS A 792 0.54 0.21 27.55
N GLU A 793 -0.08 -0.15 26.43
CA GLU A 793 -1.54 -0.17 26.30
C GLU A 793 -2.18 -1.23 27.23
N LEU A 794 -1.55 -2.40 27.37
CA LEU A 794 -1.99 -3.44 28.30
C LEU A 794 -2.01 -2.96 29.75
N LEU A 795 -0.95 -2.26 30.19
CA LEU A 795 -0.88 -1.71 31.55
C LEU A 795 -1.93 -0.62 31.78
N GLN A 796 -2.19 0.20 30.76
CA GLN A 796 -3.23 1.23 30.82
C GLN A 796 -4.63 0.60 30.89
N SER A 797 -4.87 -0.47 30.14
CA SER A 797 -6.09 -1.27 30.21
C SER A 797 -6.30 -1.90 31.60
N LEU A 798 -5.24 -2.44 32.21
CA LEU A 798 -5.28 -2.94 33.61
C LEU A 798 -5.54 -1.82 34.62
N SER A 799 -4.94 -0.64 34.41
CA SER A 799 -5.14 0.54 35.25
C SER A 799 -6.60 1.01 35.21
N LEU A 800 -7.22 0.98 34.02
CA LEU A 800 -8.64 1.25 33.85
C LEU A 800 -9.52 0.24 34.60
N LEU A 801 -9.22 -1.06 34.51
CA LEU A 801 -9.96 -2.11 35.21
C LEU A 801 -9.92 -1.92 36.74
N VAL A 802 -8.73 -1.64 37.29
CA VAL A 802 -8.54 -1.34 38.73
C VAL A 802 -9.31 -0.09 39.15
N GLN A 803 -9.38 0.93 38.29
CA GLN A 803 -10.13 2.15 38.56
C GLN A 803 -11.66 1.92 38.60
N LEU A 804 -12.19 1.03 37.76
CA LEU A 804 -13.63 0.81 37.61
C LEU A 804 -14.22 -0.14 38.65
N THR A 805 -13.41 -0.95 39.33
CA THR A 805 -13.88 -2.07 40.14
C THR A 805 -13.32 -2.07 41.57
N PRO A 806 -14.10 -2.52 42.56
CA PRO A 806 -13.62 -2.59 43.94
C PRO A 806 -12.52 -3.67 44.11
N PRO A 807 -11.54 -3.43 45.01
CA PRO A 807 -10.42 -4.33 45.28
C PRO A 807 -10.78 -5.78 45.59
N GLY A 808 -11.94 -6.00 46.21
CA GLY A 808 -12.43 -7.34 46.55
C GLY A 808 -12.66 -8.25 45.34
N LEU A 809 -12.80 -7.69 44.12
CA LEU A 809 -13.02 -8.47 42.89
C LEU A 809 -11.72 -8.86 42.17
N TRP A 810 -10.64 -8.09 42.32
CA TRP A 810 -9.39 -8.34 41.59
C TRP A 810 -8.19 -8.72 42.46
N GLY A 811 -8.20 -8.43 43.77
CA GLY A 811 -7.04 -8.62 44.65
C GLY A 811 -6.53 -10.06 44.73
N GLU A 812 -7.41 -11.03 45.01
CA GLU A 812 -7.03 -12.45 45.03
C GLU A 812 -6.69 -12.97 43.63
N ALA A 813 -7.42 -12.52 42.61
CA ALA A 813 -7.26 -13.01 41.25
C ALA A 813 -5.95 -12.56 40.58
N ILE A 814 -5.52 -11.31 40.80
CA ILE A 814 -4.24 -10.80 40.28
C ILE A 814 -3.04 -11.49 40.95
N HIS A 815 -3.21 -11.94 42.19
CA HIS A 815 -2.25 -12.80 42.87
C HIS A 815 -2.24 -14.22 42.28
N ALA A 816 -3.40 -14.89 42.26
CA ALA A 816 -3.52 -16.28 41.86
C ALA A 816 -3.10 -16.54 40.40
N SER A 817 -3.25 -15.55 39.53
CA SER A 817 -2.77 -15.59 38.14
C SER A 817 -1.24 -15.46 38.00
N GLY A 818 -0.54 -14.94 39.02
CA GLY A 818 0.87 -14.60 38.96
C GLY A 818 1.19 -13.27 38.27
N LEU A 819 0.18 -12.50 37.86
CA LEU A 819 0.38 -11.25 37.14
C LEU A 819 1.09 -10.20 38.01
N PHE A 820 0.66 -10.01 39.26
CA PHE A 820 1.23 -8.99 40.14
C PHE A 820 2.74 -9.22 40.38
N SER A 821 3.15 -10.46 40.65
CA SER A 821 4.56 -10.78 40.91
C SER A 821 5.43 -10.62 39.65
N HIS A 822 4.88 -10.88 38.46
CA HIS A 822 5.55 -10.59 37.20
C HIS A 822 5.74 -9.09 36.98
N LEU A 823 4.68 -8.28 37.14
CA LEU A 823 4.75 -6.83 37.02
C LEU A 823 5.78 -6.23 37.99
N LEU A 824 5.79 -6.71 39.24
CA LEU A 824 6.74 -6.27 40.25
C LEU A 824 8.17 -6.63 39.83
N LYS A 825 8.39 -7.87 39.40
CA LYS A 825 9.70 -8.35 38.92
C LYS A 825 10.23 -7.50 37.76
N THR A 826 9.38 -7.18 36.79
CA THR A 826 9.75 -6.35 35.63
C THR A 826 10.16 -4.96 36.05
N LEU A 827 9.41 -4.34 36.97
CA LEU A 827 9.74 -3.01 37.48
C LEU A 827 11.07 -3.02 38.25
N ILE A 828 11.24 -3.91 39.24
CA ILE A 828 12.45 -3.93 40.09
C ILE A 828 13.72 -4.32 39.33
N ALA A 829 13.61 -5.08 38.23
CA ALA A 829 14.76 -5.39 37.38
C ALA A 829 15.31 -4.12 36.70
N GLY A 830 14.43 -3.17 36.35
CA GLY A 830 14.83 -1.88 35.76
C GLY A 830 15.45 -1.99 34.36
N GLU A 831 15.39 -3.15 33.71
CA GLU A 831 15.99 -3.43 32.40
C GLU A 831 15.08 -3.04 31.22
N ALA A 832 13.79 -2.81 31.47
CA ALA A 832 12.80 -2.43 30.47
C ALA A 832 12.93 -0.95 30.06
N ASP A 833 12.26 -0.59 28.96
CA ASP A 833 12.17 0.81 28.51
C ASP A 833 11.63 1.73 29.62
N THR A 834 12.18 2.93 29.71
CA THR A 834 11.87 3.86 30.80
C THR A 834 10.40 4.29 30.78
N LEU A 835 9.79 4.49 29.61
CA LEU A 835 8.37 4.82 29.52
C LEU A 835 7.51 3.64 29.96
N LEU A 836 7.90 2.41 29.64
CA LEU A 836 7.21 1.22 30.11
C LEU A 836 7.28 1.08 31.65
N LEU A 837 8.43 1.37 32.25
CA LEU A 837 8.58 1.36 33.71
C LEU A 837 7.70 2.43 34.38
N THR A 838 7.55 3.61 33.78
CA THR A 838 6.61 4.63 34.31
C THR A 838 5.16 4.16 34.32
N GLU A 839 4.72 3.37 33.32
CA GLU A 839 3.37 2.81 33.29
C GLU A 839 3.13 1.75 34.37
N HIS A 840 4.15 0.97 34.73
CA HIS A 840 4.09 0.08 35.89
C HIS A 840 3.87 0.88 37.18
N ILE A 841 4.61 1.99 37.35
CA ILE A 841 4.47 2.87 38.52
C ILE A 841 3.05 3.46 38.58
N TYR A 842 2.47 3.86 37.45
CA TYR A 842 1.09 4.35 37.41
C TYR A 842 0.08 3.29 37.85
N LEU A 843 0.22 2.06 37.35
CA LEU A 843 -0.64 0.94 37.75
C LEU A 843 -0.50 0.64 39.25
N PHE A 844 0.73 0.55 39.77
CA PHE A 844 0.93 0.34 41.21
C PHE A 844 0.37 1.48 42.05
N SER A 845 0.52 2.73 41.61
CA SER A 845 -0.09 3.89 42.28
C SER A 845 -1.60 3.71 42.43
N ARG A 846 -2.29 3.27 41.36
CA ARG A 846 -3.73 2.99 41.40
C ARG A 846 -4.09 1.84 42.33
N ILE A 847 -3.32 0.75 42.32
CA ILE A 847 -3.55 -0.41 43.20
C ILE A 847 -3.45 0.01 44.67
N VAL A 848 -2.39 0.74 45.06
CA VAL A 848 -2.20 1.20 46.45
C VAL A 848 -3.31 2.16 46.87
N MET A 849 -3.67 3.11 45.99
CA MET A 849 -4.73 4.07 46.26
C MET A 849 -6.10 3.40 46.40
N SER A 850 -6.33 2.30 45.68
CA SER A 850 -7.59 1.57 45.73
C SER A 850 -7.75 0.81 47.04
N ASP A 851 -6.74 0.04 47.46
CA ASP A 851 -6.71 -0.59 48.79
C ASP A 851 -5.27 -0.92 49.21
N ARG A 852 -4.83 -0.21 50.24
CA ARG A 852 -3.49 -0.35 50.81
C ARG A 852 -3.25 -1.73 51.44
N GLN A 853 -4.26 -2.35 52.05
CA GLN A 853 -4.11 -3.66 52.70
C GLN A 853 -3.95 -4.76 51.66
N VAL A 854 -4.73 -4.70 50.58
CA VAL A 854 -4.58 -5.61 49.43
C VAL A 854 -3.17 -5.47 48.85
N PHE A 855 -2.66 -4.26 48.66
CA PHE A 855 -1.30 -4.06 48.18
C PHE A 855 -0.24 -4.68 49.11
N LEU A 856 -0.34 -4.49 50.43
CA LEU A 856 0.58 -5.11 51.40
C LEU A 856 0.56 -6.65 51.30
N GLN A 857 -0.63 -7.24 51.17
CA GLN A 857 -0.80 -8.69 51.01
C GLN A 857 -0.18 -9.20 49.70
N LEU A 858 -0.36 -8.46 48.59
CA LEU A 858 0.23 -8.77 47.29
C LEU A 858 1.76 -8.72 47.33
N MET A 859 2.33 -7.74 48.02
CA MET A 859 3.79 -7.63 48.24
C MET A 859 4.32 -8.80 49.07
N ALA A 860 3.65 -9.14 50.18
CA ALA A 860 4.02 -10.30 51.02
C ALA A 860 3.96 -11.62 50.22
N ALA A 861 2.90 -11.82 49.44
CA ALA A 861 2.76 -13.00 48.60
C ALA A 861 3.84 -13.05 47.49
N SER A 862 4.22 -11.90 46.93
CA SER A 862 5.28 -11.81 45.91
C SER A 862 6.68 -12.08 46.48
N SER A 863 6.94 -11.77 47.74
CA SER A 863 8.19 -12.12 48.44
C SER A 863 8.45 -13.63 48.39
N HIS A 864 7.41 -14.44 48.62
CA HIS A 864 7.51 -15.89 48.52
C HIS A 864 7.75 -16.37 47.08
N VAL A 865 7.05 -15.81 46.10
CA VAL A 865 7.15 -16.21 44.68
C VAL A 865 8.53 -15.83 44.09
N LEU A 866 9.01 -14.63 44.37
CA LEU A 866 10.28 -14.11 43.86
C LEU A 866 11.49 -14.59 44.66
N SER A 867 11.26 -15.27 45.80
CA SER A 867 12.30 -15.72 46.73
C SER A 867 13.23 -14.58 47.19
N GLN A 868 12.65 -13.41 47.46
CA GLN A 868 13.35 -12.22 47.96
C GLN A 868 12.68 -11.69 49.23
N PRO A 869 13.43 -11.20 50.23
CA PRO A 869 12.84 -10.60 51.43
C PRO A 869 11.95 -9.41 51.07
N GLU A 870 10.82 -9.24 51.78
CA GLU A 870 9.91 -8.10 51.55
C GLU A 870 10.65 -6.76 51.58
N SER A 871 11.57 -6.55 52.52
CA SER A 871 12.33 -5.29 52.65
C SER A 871 13.06 -4.94 51.35
N VAL A 872 13.68 -5.93 50.70
CA VAL A 872 14.39 -5.74 49.42
C VAL A 872 13.41 -5.38 48.29
N LEU A 873 12.22 -5.99 48.27
CA LEU A 873 11.19 -5.68 47.28
C LEU A 873 10.65 -4.25 47.44
N TYR A 874 10.46 -3.79 48.68
CA TYR A 874 10.04 -2.41 48.93
C TYR A 874 11.14 -1.41 48.58
N ASP A 875 12.39 -1.66 48.98
CA ASP A 875 13.52 -0.78 48.65
C ASP A 875 13.68 -0.61 47.13
N THR A 876 13.70 -1.72 46.39
CA THR A 876 13.85 -1.68 44.92
C THR A 876 12.64 -1.09 44.21
N LEU A 877 11.42 -1.33 44.72
CA LEU A 877 10.21 -0.67 44.21
C LEU A 877 10.32 0.85 44.37
N LEU A 878 10.72 1.33 45.55
CA LEU A 878 10.85 2.76 45.85
C LEU A 878 11.99 3.40 45.04
N ASP A 879 13.12 2.71 44.87
CA ASP A 879 14.24 3.18 44.05
C ASP A 879 13.82 3.41 42.59
N GLN A 880 12.99 2.51 42.03
CA GLN A 880 12.43 2.70 40.68
C GLN A 880 11.37 3.81 40.65
N TRP A 881 10.52 3.90 41.68
CA TRP A 881 9.48 4.93 41.77
C TRP A 881 10.07 6.34 41.77
N TRP A 882 11.14 6.55 42.55
CA TRP A 882 11.89 7.79 42.62
C TRP A 882 12.73 8.01 41.34
N GLY A 883 13.52 7.03 40.94
CA GLY A 883 14.47 7.14 39.82
C GLY A 883 13.82 7.37 38.45
N LYS A 884 12.51 7.12 38.31
CA LYS A 884 11.73 7.35 37.08
C LYS A 884 10.79 8.55 37.15
N PHE A 885 10.72 9.26 38.28
CA PHE A 885 9.79 10.37 38.47
C PHE A 885 10.03 11.52 37.48
N ASP A 886 11.29 11.88 37.23
CA ASP A 886 11.67 12.93 36.26
C ASP A 886 11.38 12.56 34.81
N ASN A 887 11.13 11.29 34.51
CA ASN A 887 10.74 10.84 33.17
C ASN A 887 9.23 11.02 32.90
N MET A 888 8.43 11.39 33.91
CA MET A 888 7.00 11.63 33.79
C MET A 888 6.76 13.06 33.30
N SER A 889 6.35 13.24 32.05
CA SER A 889 6.14 14.57 31.47
C SER A 889 4.76 15.17 31.74
N GLU A 890 3.73 14.34 31.96
CA GLU A 890 2.36 14.83 32.16
C GLU A 890 2.07 15.08 33.65
N PRO A 891 1.57 16.27 34.04
CA PRO A 891 1.27 16.59 35.44
C PRO A 891 0.32 15.59 36.11
N ARG A 892 -0.66 15.05 35.38
CA ARG A 892 -1.64 14.09 35.94
C ARG A 892 -0.99 12.81 36.45
N HIS A 893 0.05 12.35 35.74
CA HIS A 893 0.78 11.15 36.08
C HIS A 893 1.70 11.41 37.27
N ARG A 894 2.33 12.59 37.33
CA ARG A 894 3.10 13.02 38.52
C ARG A 894 2.21 13.14 39.76
N LYS A 895 1.00 13.71 39.63
CA LYS A 895 -0.01 13.76 40.70
C LYS A 895 -0.44 12.35 41.15
N LEU A 896 -0.73 11.44 40.21
CA LEU A 896 -1.05 10.04 40.52
C LEU A 896 0.05 9.37 41.34
N THR A 897 1.29 9.50 40.88
CA THR A 897 2.48 8.94 41.53
C THR A 897 2.67 9.52 42.93
N ALA A 898 2.45 10.82 43.12
CA ALA A 898 2.50 11.50 44.42
C ALA A 898 1.38 11.03 45.38
N MET A 899 0.18 10.80 44.89
CA MET A 899 -0.92 10.23 45.67
C MET A 899 -0.67 8.75 46.03
N GLY A 900 -0.09 7.99 45.10
CA GLY A 900 0.31 6.60 45.30
C GLY A 900 1.33 6.46 46.43
N ILE A 901 2.40 7.27 46.41
CA ILE A 901 3.42 7.25 47.48
C ILE A 901 2.85 7.74 48.83
N ALA A 902 1.91 8.70 48.83
CA ALA A 902 1.21 9.10 50.06
C ALA A 902 0.34 7.97 50.63
N ALA A 903 -0.33 7.20 49.75
CA ALA A 903 -1.05 6.02 50.17
C ALA A 903 -0.11 4.97 50.78
N LEU A 904 1.09 4.77 50.22
CA LEU A 904 2.14 3.91 50.82
C LEU A 904 2.63 4.43 52.18
N VAL A 905 2.87 5.74 52.32
CA VAL A 905 3.28 6.33 53.61
C VAL A 905 2.25 6.02 54.70
N SER A 906 0.96 6.09 54.37
CA SER A 906 -0.12 5.79 55.31
C SER A 906 -0.10 4.36 55.85
N THR A 907 0.62 3.41 55.24
CA THR A 907 0.68 2.03 55.74
C THR A 907 1.55 1.87 56.98
N GLY A 908 2.39 2.87 57.29
CA GLY A 908 3.33 2.80 58.41
C GLY A 908 4.48 1.80 58.21
N ARG A 909 4.75 1.34 56.98
CA ARG A 909 5.85 0.42 56.67
C ARG A 909 7.19 1.12 56.81
N THR A 910 8.11 0.53 57.58
CA THR A 910 9.40 1.13 57.93
C THR A 910 10.22 1.54 56.71
N GLU A 911 10.28 0.71 55.67
CA GLU A 911 11.04 0.97 54.44
C GLU A 911 10.54 2.23 53.71
N VAL A 912 9.21 2.42 53.69
CA VAL A 912 8.58 3.60 53.08
C VAL A 912 8.84 4.85 53.94
N LEU A 913 8.67 4.74 55.26
CA LEU A 913 8.86 5.88 56.18
C LEU A 913 10.32 6.37 56.22
N GLN A 914 11.29 5.47 56.03
CA GLN A 914 12.71 5.83 55.94
C GLN A 914 13.03 6.73 54.74
N ARG A 915 12.22 6.70 53.67
CA ARG A 915 12.41 7.55 52.48
C ARG A 915 11.70 8.91 52.59
N ILE A 916 10.90 9.16 53.64
CA ILE A 916 10.21 10.44 53.88
C ILE A 916 11.18 11.63 53.84
N PRO A 917 12.30 11.63 54.61
CA PRO A 917 13.15 12.81 54.77
C PRO A 917 13.85 13.31 53.51
N GLY A 918 13.96 12.47 52.48
CA GLY A 918 14.64 12.78 51.22
C GLY A 918 13.69 12.66 50.04
N GLU A 919 13.60 11.47 49.47
CA GLU A 919 12.93 11.20 48.19
C GLU A 919 11.45 11.62 48.19
N ILE A 920 10.67 11.22 49.21
CA ILE A 920 9.21 11.43 49.19
C ILE A 920 8.86 12.91 49.36
N PHE A 921 9.51 13.64 50.28
CA PHE A 921 9.26 15.06 50.44
C PHE A 921 9.70 15.87 49.23
N ASN A 922 10.86 15.54 48.62
CA ASN A 922 11.28 16.21 47.39
C ASN A 922 10.26 15.97 46.25
N LEU A 923 9.79 14.72 46.10
CA LEU A 923 8.74 14.38 45.12
C LEU A 923 7.49 15.24 45.33
N TRP A 924 7.00 15.34 46.57
CA TRP A 924 5.82 16.15 46.86
C TRP A 924 6.04 17.65 46.66
N LEU A 925 7.20 18.17 47.04
CA LEU A 925 7.55 19.57 46.81
C LEU A 925 7.59 19.92 45.33
N ASP A 926 8.12 19.03 44.48
CA ASP A 926 8.12 19.22 43.02
C ASP A 926 6.69 19.34 42.48
N VAL A 927 5.81 18.40 42.87
CA VAL A 927 4.40 18.45 42.43
C VAL A 927 3.67 19.66 43.03
N PHE A 928 3.94 20.05 44.27
CA PHE A 928 3.37 21.27 44.86
C PHE A 928 3.85 22.54 44.14
N GLY A 929 5.11 22.58 43.71
CA GLY A 929 5.68 23.64 42.90
C GLY A 929 4.98 23.77 41.56
N GLU A 930 4.83 22.65 40.83
CA GLU A 930 4.09 22.58 39.56
C GLU A 930 2.63 23.02 39.71
N LEU A 931 1.96 22.58 40.79
CA LEU A 931 0.61 23.01 41.11
C LEU A 931 0.57 24.52 41.28
N LYS A 932 1.41 25.09 42.14
CA LYS A 932 1.45 26.51 42.43
C LYS A 932 1.71 27.35 41.17
N GLU A 933 2.67 26.94 40.34
CA GLU A 933 2.98 27.62 39.07
C GLU A 933 1.78 27.62 38.13
N ALA A 934 1.08 26.49 38.00
CA ALA A 934 -0.11 26.41 37.15
C ALA A 934 -1.29 27.24 37.69
N GLU A 935 -1.43 27.37 39.01
CA GLU A 935 -2.40 28.26 39.68
C GLU A 935 -2.12 29.73 39.36
N GLU A 936 -0.85 30.15 39.49
CA GLU A 936 -0.40 31.50 39.15
C GLU A 936 -0.61 31.81 37.66
N GLN A 937 -0.32 30.87 36.76
CA GLN A 937 -0.58 31.01 35.32
C GLN A 937 -2.08 31.11 35.00
N THR A 938 -2.94 30.40 35.73
CA THR A 938 -4.40 30.46 35.54
C THR A 938 -4.96 31.81 36.01
N ALA A 939 -4.55 32.28 37.19
CA ALA A 939 -4.92 33.60 37.70
C ALA A 939 -4.48 34.75 36.77
N LEU A 940 -3.31 34.62 36.13
CA LEU A 940 -2.83 35.57 35.12
C LEU A 940 -3.68 35.58 33.84
N ARG A 941 -4.29 34.44 33.46
CA ARG A 941 -5.20 34.34 32.31
C ARG A 941 -6.57 34.90 32.62
N GLU A 942 -7.14 34.60 33.78
CA GLU A 942 -8.43 35.16 34.21
C GLU A 942 -8.37 36.70 34.38
N GLY A 943 -7.19 37.24 34.69
CA GLY A 943 -6.94 38.68 34.73
C GLY A 943 -6.76 39.36 33.36
N ASN A 944 -6.45 38.60 32.30
CA ASN A 944 -6.24 39.10 30.94
C ASN A 944 -7.37 38.59 30.01
N ASN A 945 -8.35 39.44 29.74
CA ASN A 945 -9.52 39.19 28.86
C ASN A 945 -9.20 38.91 27.36
N ASN A 946 -8.00 38.44 27.03
CA ASN A 946 -7.63 38.07 25.67
C ASN A 946 -7.67 36.55 25.59
N GLY A 947 -8.70 36.00 24.94
CA GLY A 947 -8.89 34.57 24.69
C GLY A 947 -7.85 33.93 23.76
N GLU A 948 -6.57 34.18 24.00
CA GLU A 948 -5.48 33.47 23.34
C GLU A 948 -5.39 32.03 23.87
N PRO A 949 -5.30 31.03 22.98
CA PRO A 949 -5.14 29.65 23.38
C PRO A 949 -3.81 29.46 24.12
N PRO A 950 -3.75 28.53 25.10
CA PRO A 950 -2.53 28.30 25.86
C PRO A 950 -1.36 27.90 24.95
N SER A 951 -0.19 28.53 25.14
CA SER A 951 1.06 28.08 24.53
C SER A 951 1.31 26.59 24.89
N PRO A 952 1.79 25.75 23.95
CA PRO A 952 2.13 24.35 24.22
C PRO A 952 3.25 24.17 25.26
N THR A 953 3.91 25.25 25.68
CA THR A 953 4.97 25.27 26.71
C THR A 953 4.48 25.63 28.12
N ASN A 954 3.20 25.94 28.31
CA ASN A 954 2.67 26.32 29.62
C ASN A 954 2.33 25.08 30.47
N LEU A 955 2.62 25.12 31.77
CA LEU A 955 2.18 24.10 32.73
C LEU A 955 0.67 24.23 32.93
N VAL A 956 -0.08 23.28 32.37
CA VAL A 956 -1.55 23.26 32.46
C VAL A 956 -1.99 22.12 33.38
N ARG A 957 -2.86 22.43 34.34
CA ARG A 957 -3.58 21.42 35.13
C ARG A 957 -4.61 20.74 34.23
N LEU A 958 -4.18 19.73 33.47
CA LEU A 958 -5.02 19.00 32.52
C LEU A 958 -6.26 18.34 33.16
N TRP A 959 -6.29 18.16 34.48
CA TRP A 959 -7.45 17.64 35.21
C TRP A 959 -8.47 18.71 35.61
N GLU A 960 -8.17 20.00 35.46
CA GLU A 960 -9.09 21.13 35.73
C GLU A 960 -9.65 21.75 34.43
N LEU A 961 -9.17 21.31 33.26
CA LEU A 961 -9.75 21.71 31.97
C LEU A 961 -11.17 21.12 31.80
N ASP A 962 -12.07 21.88 31.20
CA ASP A 962 -13.41 21.40 30.84
C ASP A 962 -13.36 20.31 29.75
N GLU A 963 -12.30 20.29 28.94
CA GLU A 963 -12.06 19.29 27.88
C GLU A 963 -10.77 18.49 28.16
N ALA A 964 -10.87 17.16 28.13
CA ALA A 964 -9.70 16.28 28.23
C ALA A 964 -8.84 16.35 26.96
N PRO A 965 -7.55 16.01 27.03
CA PRO A 965 -6.75 15.76 25.84
C PRO A 965 -7.34 14.64 24.98
N ALA A 966 -7.22 14.71 23.66
CA ALA A 966 -7.66 13.66 22.73
C ALA A 966 -7.09 12.26 23.07
N SER A 967 -5.86 12.21 23.60
CA SER A 967 -5.21 10.96 24.06
C SER A 967 -5.91 10.31 25.25
N TYR A 968 -6.70 11.05 26.02
CA TYR A 968 -7.52 10.53 27.10
C TYR A 968 -8.72 9.76 26.55
N PHE A 969 -9.34 10.29 25.49
CA PHE A 969 -10.59 9.75 24.96
C PHE A 969 -10.39 8.51 24.09
N ARG A 970 -9.24 8.36 23.43
CA ARG A 970 -8.96 7.19 22.57
C ARG A 970 -10.09 6.86 21.58
N GLU A 971 -10.68 7.90 20.99
CA GLU A 971 -11.79 7.79 20.01
C GLU A 971 -13.11 7.30 20.62
N THR A 972 -13.33 7.50 21.92
CA THR A 972 -14.61 7.22 22.61
C THR A 972 -15.50 8.46 22.75
N GLU A 973 -15.12 9.58 22.14
CA GLU A 973 -15.94 10.79 22.14
C GLU A 973 -17.32 10.54 21.49
N GLY A 974 -18.40 10.81 22.23
CA GLY A 974 -19.76 10.61 21.74
C GLY A 974 -20.29 9.18 21.84
N THR A 975 -19.54 8.26 22.45
CA THR A 975 -20.01 6.92 22.80
C THR A 975 -20.52 6.84 24.25
N PRO A 976 -21.28 5.81 24.65
CA PRO A 976 -21.65 5.56 26.04
C PRO A 976 -20.45 5.29 26.97
N GLU A 977 -19.26 5.01 26.42
CA GLU A 977 -18.01 4.73 27.14
C GLU A 977 -17.35 5.98 27.76
N TYR A 978 -17.93 7.16 27.54
CA TYR A 978 -17.43 8.43 28.07
C TYR A 978 -17.39 8.47 29.62
N ALA A 979 -16.20 8.34 30.21
CA ALA A 979 -16.00 8.25 31.67
C ALA A 979 -15.01 9.27 32.27
N TYR A 980 -14.91 10.48 31.70
CA TYR A 980 -13.93 11.51 32.11
C TYR A 980 -14.09 12.04 33.56
N ASN A 981 -15.32 12.19 34.04
CA ASN A 981 -15.61 12.91 35.28
C ASN A 981 -15.41 12.11 36.59
N ARG A 982 -15.05 10.82 36.50
CA ARG A 982 -15.01 9.91 37.66
C ARG A 982 -13.60 9.59 38.18
N ASP A 983 -12.55 10.19 37.62
CA ASP A 983 -11.17 9.90 38.01
C ASP A 983 -10.78 10.58 39.35
N PRO A 984 -10.32 9.83 40.38
CA PRO A 984 -9.81 10.39 41.63
C PRO A 984 -8.68 11.42 41.47
N ILE A 985 -7.85 11.32 40.42
CA ILE A 985 -6.80 12.31 40.12
C ILE A 985 -7.42 13.69 39.85
N ARG A 986 -8.62 13.73 39.25
CA ARG A 986 -9.37 14.95 38.99
C ARG A 986 -10.16 15.40 40.22
N ALA A 987 -10.88 14.49 40.86
CA ALA A 987 -11.81 14.82 41.94
C ALA A 987 -11.14 15.15 43.29
N THR A 988 -9.90 14.69 43.52
CA THR A 988 -9.25 14.79 44.84
C THR A 988 -8.19 15.90 44.88
N PRO A 989 -8.29 16.87 45.81
CA PRO A 989 -7.22 17.82 46.08
C PRO A 989 -5.97 17.12 46.65
N LEU A 990 -4.80 17.38 46.06
CA LEU A 990 -3.56 16.68 46.41
C LEU A 990 -3.07 16.99 47.84
N VAL A 991 -3.04 18.27 48.20
CA VAL A 991 -2.46 18.74 49.49
C VAL A 991 -3.25 18.18 50.69
N PRO A 992 -4.60 18.30 50.77
CA PRO A 992 -5.39 17.68 51.83
C PRO A 992 -5.24 16.15 51.87
N TYR A 993 -5.14 15.51 50.70
CA TYR A 993 -4.95 14.07 50.63
C TYR A 993 -3.64 13.63 51.27
N ILE A 994 -2.52 14.29 50.94
CA ILE A 994 -1.20 13.99 51.54
C ILE A 994 -1.23 14.25 53.04
N GLY A 995 -1.79 15.38 53.49
CA GLY A 995 -1.93 15.71 54.91
C GLY A 995 -2.72 14.67 55.70
N ASN A 996 -3.79 14.13 55.12
CA ASN A 996 -4.56 13.03 55.72
C ASN A 996 -3.72 11.76 55.84
N LYS A 997 -2.95 11.41 54.79
CA LYS A 997 -2.14 10.19 54.78
C LYS A 997 -0.96 10.24 55.75
N LEU A 998 -0.36 11.40 55.97
CA LEU A 998 0.64 11.61 57.01
C LEU A 998 0.07 11.41 58.42
N ARG A 999 -1.13 11.94 58.69
CA ARG A 999 -1.83 11.73 59.98
C ARG A 999 -2.19 10.26 60.20
N GLU A 1000 -2.61 9.55 59.15
CA GLU A 1000 -2.83 8.10 59.22
C GLU A 1000 -1.55 7.33 59.56
N ALA A 1001 -0.40 7.70 58.95
CA ALA A 1001 0.90 7.10 59.24
C ALA A 1001 1.34 7.34 60.70
N GLU A 1002 1.20 8.58 61.18
CA GLU A 1002 1.49 8.95 62.57
C GLU A 1002 0.64 8.15 63.56
N ALA A 1003 -0.64 7.97 63.26
CA ALA A 1003 -1.56 7.20 64.09
C ALA A 1003 -1.17 5.70 64.17
N ILE A 1004 -0.60 5.14 63.10
CA ILE A 1004 -0.19 3.72 63.05
C ILE A 1004 1.14 3.49 63.77
N CYS A 1005 2.14 4.34 63.55
CA CYS A 1005 3.48 4.16 64.11
C CYS A 1005 3.64 4.70 65.54
N GLY A 1006 2.73 5.58 65.95
CA GLY A 1006 2.80 6.34 67.18
C GLY A 1006 3.60 7.64 66.99
N PRO A 1007 3.18 8.77 67.62
CA PRO A 1007 3.78 10.09 67.39
C PRO A 1007 5.30 10.13 67.62
N ALA A 1008 5.79 9.45 68.67
CA ALA A 1008 7.21 9.43 69.01
C ALA A 1008 8.07 8.73 67.93
N ASN A 1009 7.59 7.62 67.38
CA ASN A 1009 8.30 6.88 66.33
C ASN A 1009 8.18 7.59 64.98
N PHE A 1010 7.04 8.21 64.69
CA PHE A 1010 6.90 9.00 63.48
C PHE A 1010 7.84 10.22 63.49
N GLN A 1011 7.96 10.88 64.66
CA GLN A 1011 8.88 12.00 64.84
C GLN A 1011 10.34 11.62 64.64
N THR A 1012 10.75 10.37 64.94
CA THR A 1012 12.13 9.93 64.67
C THR A 1012 12.49 9.90 63.18
N PHE A 1013 11.52 9.66 62.29
CA PHE A 1013 11.74 9.77 60.85
C PHE A 1013 11.79 11.25 60.44
N LEU A 1014 10.86 12.08 60.92
CA LEU A 1014 10.83 13.51 60.59
C LEU A 1014 12.09 14.26 61.04
N ASN A 1015 12.68 13.90 62.18
CA ASN A 1015 13.91 14.52 62.70
C ASN A 1015 15.14 14.31 61.81
N GLN A 1016 15.09 13.37 60.86
CA GLN A 1016 16.15 13.14 59.87
C GLN A 1016 16.01 14.04 58.64
N THR A 1017 14.90 14.80 58.54
CA THR A 1017 14.61 15.71 57.42
C THR A 1017 15.38 17.01 57.57
N ASP A 1018 15.87 17.55 56.44
CA ASP A 1018 16.37 18.92 56.41
C ASP A 1018 15.32 19.90 56.97
N PRO A 1019 15.67 20.76 57.95
CA PRO A 1019 14.70 21.69 58.57
C PRO A 1019 14.00 22.62 57.56
N THR A 1020 14.66 22.95 56.45
CA THR A 1020 14.12 23.80 55.39
C THR A 1020 13.04 23.07 54.61
N VAL A 1021 13.31 21.82 54.20
CA VAL A 1021 12.35 20.95 53.50
C VAL A 1021 11.14 20.67 54.38
N LEU A 1022 11.36 20.37 55.66
CA LEU A 1022 10.30 20.12 56.62
C LEU A 1022 9.38 21.35 56.79
N ASN A 1023 9.97 22.55 56.90
CA ASN A 1023 9.20 23.80 56.96
C ASN A 1023 8.39 24.04 55.67
N GLN A 1024 8.98 23.81 54.49
CA GLN A 1024 8.28 23.96 53.20
C GLN A 1024 7.10 23.01 53.07
N ILE A 1025 7.24 21.75 53.47
CA ILE A 1025 6.15 20.77 53.50
C ILE A 1025 5.06 21.20 54.49
N GLN A 1026 5.42 21.62 55.70
CA GLN A 1026 4.45 22.09 56.69
C GLN A 1026 3.69 23.33 56.21
N GLU A 1027 4.37 24.27 55.55
CA GLU A 1027 3.76 25.45 54.97
C GLU A 1027 2.82 25.10 53.81
N ALA A 1028 3.23 24.17 52.93
CA ALA A 1028 2.38 23.67 51.85
C ALA A 1028 1.11 22.99 52.39
N LEU A 1029 1.26 22.11 53.40
CA LEU A 1029 0.14 21.42 54.06
C LEU A 1029 -0.77 22.35 54.86
N ALA A 1030 -0.27 23.50 55.33
CA ALA A 1030 -1.09 24.50 56.01
C ALA A 1030 -1.88 25.40 55.05
N ARG A 1031 -1.46 25.48 53.78
CA ARG A 1031 -2.10 26.30 52.73
C ARG A 1031 -3.25 25.58 52.02
N GLY A 1032 -3.18 24.25 51.89
CA GLY A 1032 -4.24 23.43 51.28
C GLY A 1032 -5.13 22.81 52.34
#